data_AF-A0A4R4EC16-F1
#
_entry.id   AF-A0A4R4EC16-F1
#
_cell.length_a   1.000
_cell.length_b   1.000
_cell.length_c   1.000
_cell.angle_alpha   90.00
_cell.angle_beta   90.00
_cell.angle_gamma   90.00
#
_symmetry.space_group_name_H-M   'P 1'
#
loop_
_entity.id
_entity.type
_entity.pdbx_description
1 polymer ?
#
loop_
_entity_poly.entity_id
_entity_poly.type
_entity_poly.pdbx_seq_one_letter_code
_entity_poly.pdbx_strand_id
1 'polypeptide(L)'
;MYKKLLYLLLALSILGANASYVSAASGQAQKISDVTIDPAKILFDKGDYVIAKSPKLSFPDVEVNLQGNYRVELRDQSGTKVIKTLSKSSGNKYSIGEVAGEKMEATGTEKINEASFSWFRDPTNKSVWMYDFFGRHWHNTSKMNPSVYERPPSGACIETSGPYPNDPKIGDILYCNVVSDYRQGTMKISELTITDTRDKVKIADVDELGFDKDKFDLDNGKRKLQQGNIVSIGEAKIVKADMSYYFDFKARYDVEEDEVYTKPDDPNRGLRYYNSWQIGVIGYVYKYPKMTVWAVEGDDPGGGDPGGPGGPGGSCSFTVSGPSKGTVNKATTMDPTAHGVIKADQRGNEQFDVLQGIPTSENLYANAFGKNYLFQHEFVNNTGTYTFTVNVKKTYTLTWTEKTENGNGPDGKPLPPMLTPMSETEVVEKDYQIVRDFSYWTIDNLEVYGIEKATMENYALPGGSVILTPNGYSAPSVDAKNSDSFEDHVTPASCKSVELSQTIPGGDKRPDVKPEDFTSQAEGAVGQNKVKNDLVTFNGSKIMDNQETEKSAPTPSQIPQPSEINNNVLYKNGNLISSSLVNKANTPSTGTIYYNLVLGIKGGSPKSYPINGINTVTVHTPAVNYSSVSDDRPHNQKINPALDRSAVILDRPFIVTIPTSGQHLNIPGYGNRDYAKYVRNKQVWFPFDVYNADKTIFYPKGQWIDIPIAQLNTTFNLPVWVDEGFYDVLFRTIAENAPPSFTSQPNANTNLAHHVATDVVKVDVVGRLYDFRITDIADFNWETVFRKTTLNSEPTGAAYYVGDKDIDGAPRGNQAPYLLPIRQGSHPVQGYKNIAIKTGYQFSFDLRTKGNMFGTGDAIRITPRFYFVNKDGSNRQEVDLYYHTNDKLFVKVGSADDLEKRQVILNSRLRNVPIQDIRNTAMYLYDHDTSINPITGISRTQYIDNYVANTGKPTWIGKYNWLILPQQVRVFTGLMNAPMGVDQQRKLAAEQQWYGEYSLPARVYVVKQGTNLAEYGRTHNGLDEKSPIFLKNGYIIVRFNVETIRDEKLDQPYLRYYPLENDSFPFDNQWLMEGFQRTIRDPYGNRFDLKDGDIVFYHGDLSSYDDFNSNVTH
;
A
#
# COMPACT_ATOMS: atom_id res chain seq x y z
N MET A 1 -70.07 -19.61 -17.03
CA MET A 1 -70.99 -20.21 -18.03
C MET A 1 -70.65 -21.69 -18.18
N TYR A 2 -71.60 -22.56 -17.84
CA TYR A 2 -71.92 -23.89 -18.39
C TYR A 2 -70.77 -24.69 -19.07
N LYS A 3 -70.49 -25.97 -18.76
CA LYS A 3 -71.42 -27.07 -18.40
C LYS A 3 -70.63 -28.38 -18.11
N LYS A 4 -71.10 -29.15 -17.09
CA LYS A 4 -71.38 -30.61 -17.05
C LYS A 4 -70.25 -31.61 -17.39
N LEU A 5 -70.05 -32.75 -16.70
CA LEU A 5 -71.00 -33.78 -16.26
C LEU A 5 -70.29 -34.90 -15.43
N LEU A 6 -70.95 -35.42 -14.35
CA LEU A 6 -71.03 -36.84 -13.86
C LEU A 6 -69.74 -37.62 -13.46
N TYR A 7 -69.59 -38.37 -12.33
CA TYR A 7 -70.47 -39.16 -11.42
C TYR A 7 -69.82 -39.20 -9.99
N LEU A 8 -70.53 -38.96 -8.86
CA LEU A 8 -71.14 -39.92 -7.86
C LEU A 8 -70.11 -40.81 -7.09
N LEU A 9 -70.16 -41.20 -5.80
CA LEU A 9 -71.09 -41.32 -4.65
C LEU A 9 -70.18 -41.53 -3.39
N LEU A 10 -70.35 -40.92 -2.21
CA LEU A 10 -71.17 -41.28 -1.04
C LEU A 10 -70.92 -42.65 -0.35
N ALA A 11 -70.89 -42.59 1.00
CA ALA A 11 -71.01 -43.65 2.04
C ALA A 11 -69.71 -44.32 2.54
N LEU A 12 -69.56 -44.83 3.78
CA LEU A 12 -70.07 -44.60 5.15
C LEU A 12 -69.40 -45.71 6.01
N SER A 13 -68.92 -45.44 7.24
CA SER A 13 -68.60 -46.42 8.32
C SER A 13 -67.56 -47.54 8.02
N ILE A 14 -66.73 -47.99 8.97
CA ILE A 14 -67.05 -49.10 9.88
C ILE A 14 -65.96 -49.18 10.97
N LEU A 15 -66.42 -49.28 12.23
CA LEU A 15 -65.71 -49.84 13.37
C LEU A 15 -65.52 -51.35 13.16
N GLY A 16 -64.30 -51.85 13.37
CA GLY A 16 -64.04 -53.30 13.38
C GLY A 16 -62.80 -53.62 14.21
N ALA A 17 -63.01 -53.92 15.48
CA ALA A 17 -62.03 -54.61 16.29
C ALA A 17 -61.84 -56.03 15.73
N ASN A 18 -60.59 -56.49 15.66
CA ASN A 18 -60.26 -57.90 15.79
C ASN A 18 -58.82 -58.03 16.30
N ALA A 19 -58.70 -58.56 17.51
CA ALA A 19 -57.48 -59.18 17.98
C ALA A 19 -57.24 -60.45 17.15
N SER A 20 -55.99 -60.66 16.74
CA SER A 20 -55.51 -61.95 16.25
C SER A 20 -54.09 -62.11 16.77
N TYR A 21 -53.94 -63.04 17.72
CA TYR A 21 -52.64 -63.60 18.08
C TYR A 21 -52.05 -64.27 16.85
N VAL A 22 -50.85 -63.87 16.44
CA VAL A 22 -50.00 -64.61 15.50
C VAL A 22 -48.66 -64.86 16.17
N SER A 23 -48.31 -66.13 16.21
CA SER A 23 -47.08 -66.70 16.75
C SER A 23 -45.84 -66.30 15.93
N ALA A 24 -44.72 -66.22 16.63
CA ALA A 24 -43.38 -65.90 16.16
C ALA A 24 -42.97 -66.57 14.82
N ALA A 25 -42.43 -65.73 13.93
CA ALA A 25 -41.43 -66.10 12.94
C ALA A 25 -40.33 -65.03 12.98
N SER A 26 -39.09 -65.49 13.02
CA SER A 26 -37.81 -64.78 13.17
C SER A 26 -37.69 -63.42 12.46
N GLY A 27 -37.24 -62.40 13.21
CA GLY A 27 -36.65 -61.16 12.66
C GLY A 27 -37.62 -60.03 12.31
N GLN A 28 -38.71 -59.85 13.05
CA GLN A 28 -39.66 -58.76 12.76
C GLN A 28 -39.17 -57.42 13.32
N ALA A 29 -38.74 -56.54 12.41
CA ALA A 29 -38.68 -55.11 12.69
C ALA A 29 -40.12 -54.56 12.84
N GLN A 30 -40.41 -53.80 13.89
CA GLN A 30 -41.71 -53.15 14.10
C GLN A 30 -41.60 -51.64 13.84
N LYS A 31 -42.43 -51.10 12.94
CA LYS A 31 -42.54 -49.65 12.68
C LYS A 31 -43.25 -48.96 13.85
N ILE A 32 -42.61 -47.95 14.44
CA ILE A 32 -43.13 -47.15 15.56
C ILE A 32 -43.96 -45.96 15.07
N SER A 33 -43.39 -45.14 14.20
CA SER A 33 -44.01 -43.90 13.74
C SER A 33 -43.35 -43.36 12.47
N ASP A 34 -44.09 -42.54 11.73
CA ASP A 34 -43.55 -41.72 10.65
C ASP A 34 -42.93 -40.44 11.24
N VAL A 35 -41.72 -40.09 10.79
CA VAL A 35 -41.08 -38.82 11.16
C VAL A 35 -41.64 -37.72 10.27
N THR A 36 -42.35 -36.78 10.88
CA THR A 36 -42.94 -35.64 10.16
C THR A 36 -41.89 -34.53 10.01
N ILE A 37 -41.63 -34.13 8.77
CA ILE A 37 -40.81 -32.97 8.46
C ILE A 37 -41.72 -31.73 8.49
N ASP A 38 -41.28 -30.67 9.15
CA ASP A 38 -41.98 -29.39 9.19
C ASP A 38 -42.36 -28.93 7.76
N PRO A 39 -43.65 -28.82 7.42
CA PRO A 39 -44.10 -28.43 6.08
C PRO A 39 -43.51 -27.09 5.62
N ALA A 40 -43.19 -26.17 6.54
CA ALA A 40 -42.58 -24.88 6.20
C ALA A 40 -41.12 -25.00 5.72
N LYS A 41 -40.48 -26.16 5.93
CA LYS A 41 -39.12 -26.45 5.47
C LYS A 41 -39.07 -27.27 4.17
N ILE A 42 -40.22 -27.78 3.71
CA ILE A 42 -40.34 -28.59 2.51
C ILE A 42 -40.56 -27.67 1.30
N LEU A 43 -39.72 -27.84 0.27
CA LEU A 43 -39.89 -27.20 -1.04
C LEU A 43 -40.70 -28.09 -1.98
N PHE A 44 -40.40 -29.39 -2.02
CA PHE A 44 -41.13 -30.38 -2.82
C PHE A 44 -41.32 -31.67 -2.05
N ASP A 45 -42.53 -32.22 -2.08
CA ASP A 45 -42.81 -33.58 -1.61
C ASP A 45 -42.90 -34.50 -2.83
N LYS A 46 -42.09 -35.56 -2.86
CA LYS A 46 -41.96 -36.50 -3.98
C LYS A 46 -42.43 -37.91 -3.63
N GLY A 47 -43.33 -38.02 -2.66
CA GLY A 47 -43.86 -39.31 -2.22
C GLY A 47 -42.94 -39.95 -1.20
N ASP A 48 -41.82 -40.52 -1.65
CA ASP A 48 -40.89 -41.32 -0.81
C ASP A 48 -39.76 -40.49 -0.18
N TYR A 49 -39.58 -39.25 -0.66
CA TYR A 49 -38.61 -38.30 -0.17
C TYR A 49 -39.16 -36.88 -0.30
N VAL A 50 -38.54 -35.95 0.41
CA VAL A 50 -38.81 -34.51 0.29
C VAL A 50 -37.53 -33.76 -0.04
N ILE A 51 -37.69 -32.57 -0.60
CA ILE A 51 -36.61 -31.66 -0.93
C ILE A 51 -36.78 -30.43 -0.03
N ALA A 52 -35.71 -30.02 0.65
CA ALA A 52 -35.71 -28.89 1.59
C ALA A 52 -34.55 -27.92 1.30
N LYS A 53 -34.65 -26.70 1.82
CA LYS A 53 -33.66 -25.63 1.61
C LYS A 53 -32.39 -25.74 2.45
N SER A 54 -32.39 -26.55 3.51
CA SER A 54 -31.32 -26.56 4.51
C SER A 54 -30.51 -27.87 4.49
N PRO A 55 -29.17 -27.80 4.67
CA PRO A 55 -28.27 -28.96 4.63
C PRO A 55 -28.48 -29.93 5.79
N LYS A 56 -29.08 -29.44 6.88
CA LYS A 56 -29.50 -30.23 8.02
C LYS A 56 -30.89 -29.81 8.48
N LEU A 57 -31.67 -30.80 8.92
CA LEU A 57 -32.95 -30.59 9.58
C LEU A 57 -32.89 -31.16 10.98
N SER A 58 -33.28 -30.35 11.97
CA SER A 58 -33.41 -30.77 13.37
C SER A 58 -34.80 -31.36 13.60
N PHE A 59 -34.84 -32.52 14.23
CA PHE A 59 -36.07 -33.24 14.56
C PHE A 59 -36.20 -33.39 16.07
N PRO A 60 -37.43 -33.29 16.62
CA PRO A 60 -37.68 -33.55 18.02
C PRO A 60 -37.43 -35.03 18.35
N ASP A 61 -37.22 -35.31 19.64
CA ASP A 61 -37.12 -36.67 20.14
C ASP A 61 -38.43 -37.44 19.92
N VAL A 62 -38.31 -38.74 19.63
CA VAL A 62 -39.46 -39.63 19.39
C VAL A 62 -39.65 -40.57 20.57
N GLU A 63 -40.89 -40.78 21.00
CA GLU A 63 -41.22 -41.69 22.09
C GLU A 63 -41.50 -43.09 21.56
N VAL A 64 -40.84 -44.11 22.14
CA VAL A 64 -40.95 -45.52 21.75
C VAL A 64 -41.42 -46.33 22.96
N ASN A 65 -42.71 -46.60 23.03
CA ASN A 65 -43.37 -47.29 24.14
C ASN A 65 -43.58 -48.78 23.85
N LEU A 66 -42.50 -49.54 23.64
CA LEU A 66 -42.51 -51.00 23.47
C LEU A 66 -41.86 -51.72 24.65
N GLN A 67 -42.34 -52.92 24.99
CA GLN A 67 -41.79 -53.75 26.06
C GLN A 67 -40.80 -54.78 25.49
N GLY A 68 -39.50 -54.65 25.79
CA GLY A 68 -38.42 -55.52 25.31
C GLY A 68 -37.12 -54.77 25.01
N ASN A 69 -36.02 -55.49 24.74
CA ASN A 69 -34.75 -54.90 24.33
C ASN A 69 -34.71 -54.75 22.82
N TYR A 70 -34.96 -53.53 22.35
CA TYR A 70 -34.98 -53.20 20.93
C TYR A 70 -33.86 -52.22 20.60
N ARG A 71 -33.21 -52.45 19.45
CA ARG A 71 -32.41 -51.40 18.80
C ARG A 71 -33.38 -50.50 18.04
N VAL A 72 -33.41 -49.21 18.39
CA VAL A 72 -34.25 -48.22 17.69
C VAL A 72 -33.46 -47.61 16.55
N GLU A 73 -34.00 -47.70 15.34
CA GLU A 73 -33.38 -47.24 14.12
C GLU A 73 -34.29 -46.25 13.41
N LEU A 74 -33.70 -45.15 12.94
CA LEU A 74 -34.27 -44.29 11.93
C LEU A 74 -33.98 -44.93 10.57
N ARG A 75 -35.03 -45.32 9.87
CA ARG A 75 -34.96 -45.92 8.54
C ARG A 75 -35.64 -45.03 7.51
N ASP A 76 -35.36 -45.26 6.23
CA ASP A 76 -36.14 -44.69 5.14
C ASP A 76 -37.61 -45.16 5.16
N GLN A 77 -38.49 -44.55 4.37
CA GLN A 77 -39.93 -44.84 4.39
C GLN A 77 -40.26 -46.30 4.01
N SER A 78 -39.39 -46.94 3.23
CA SER A 78 -39.50 -48.35 2.88
C SER A 78 -39.18 -49.30 4.04
N GLY A 79 -38.51 -48.80 5.10
CA GLY A 79 -38.04 -49.60 6.23
C GLY A 79 -36.80 -50.45 5.92
N THR A 80 -36.17 -50.25 4.75
CA THR A 80 -35.11 -51.13 4.22
C THR A 80 -33.71 -50.59 4.51
N LYS A 81 -33.52 -49.26 4.44
CA LYS A 81 -32.21 -48.61 4.65
C LYS A 81 -32.15 -47.95 6.01
N VAL A 82 -31.22 -48.38 6.86
CA VAL A 82 -30.94 -47.73 8.15
C VAL A 82 -30.20 -46.43 7.89
N ILE A 83 -30.81 -45.31 8.27
CA ILE A 83 -30.23 -43.97 8.15
C ILE A 83 -29.37 -43.68 9.38
N LYS A 84 -29.87 -44.00 10.58
CA LYS A 84 -29.17 -43.77 11.83
C LYS A 84 -29.76 -44.65 12.95
N THR A 85 -28.92 -45.27 13.77
CA THR A 85 -29.37 -45.90 15.02
C THR A 85 -29.56 -44.82 16.08
N LEU A 86 -30.73 -44.77 16.71
CA LEU A 86 -31.11 -43.72 17.64
C LEU A 86 -30.65 -44.05 19.06
N SER A 87 -30.09 -43.06 19.73
CA SER A 87 -29.69 -43.17 21.13
C SER A 87 -30.82 -42.68 22.03
N LYS A 88 -31.02 -43.39 23.14
CA LYS A 88 -32.01 -43.05 24.16
C LYS A 88 -31.63 -41.73 24.83
N SER A 89 -32.51 -40.73 24.80
CA SER A 89 -32.24 -39.40 25.37
C SER A 89 -32.75 -39.25 26.79
N SER A 90 -33.97 -39.73 27.08
CA SER A 90 -34.55 -39.79 28.44
C SER A 90 -35.83 -40.63 28.47
N GLY A 91 -36.07 -41.40 29.53
CA GLY A 91 -37.29 -42.22 29.65
C GLY A 91 -37.49 -43.14 28.43
N ASN A 92 -38.65 -43.11 27.78
CA ASN A 92 -38.90 -43.85 26.52
C ASN A 92 -38.60 -43.03 25.25
N LYS A 93 -37.89 -41.90 25.36
CA LYS A 93 -37.58 -41.01 24.23
C LYS A 93 -36.21 -41.30 23.64
N TYR A 94 -36.13 -41.26 22.32
CA TYR A 94 -34.94 -41.49 21.51
C TYR A 94 -34.65 -40.26 20.67
N SER A 95 -33.40 -39.78 20.68
CA SER A 95 -33.06 -38.54 19.98
C SER A 95 -32.75 -38.79 18.51
N ILE A 96 -33.52 -38.14 17.64
CA ILE A 96 -33.25 -38.08 16.21
C ILE A 96 -32.14 -37.04 15.96
N GLY A 97 -32.27 -35.85 16.55
CA GLY A 97 -31.30 -34.76 16.44
C GLY A 97 -31.30 -34.13 15.05
N GLU A 98 -30.12 -33.73 14.57
CA GLU A 98 -29.95 -33.26 13.19
C GLU A 98 -29.74 -34.44 12.23
N VAL A 99 -30.48 -34.44 11.13
CA VAL A 99 -30.25 -35.32 9.98
C VAL A 99 -29.69 -34.46 8.85
N ALA A 100 -28.61 -34.91 8.22
CA ALA A 100 -28.05 -34.28 7.03
C ALA A 100 -28.79 -34.77 5.79
N GLY A 101 -29.14 -33.84 4.90
CA GLY A 101 -29.76 -34.16 3.61
C GLY A 101 -28.72 -34.49 2.56
N GLU A 102 -29.12 -35.30 1.58
CA GLU A 102 -28.34 -35.55 0.37
C GLU A 102 -28.33 -34.27 -0.47
N LYS A 103 -27.14 -33.69 -0.69
CA LYS A 103 -26.96 -32.45 -1.45
C LYS A 103 -27.33 -32.68 -2.92
N MET A 104 -28.28 -31.91 -3.42
CA MET A 104 -28.70 -31.91 -4.82
C MET A 104 -28.43 -30.57 -5.46
N GLU A 105 -27.91 -30.61 -6.69
CA GLU A 105 -27.60 -29.43 -7.46
C GLU A 105 -28.86 -28.87 -8.14
N ALA A 106 -29.03 -27.56 -8.06
CA ALA A 106 -30.01 -26.81 -8.84
C ALA A 106 -29.27 -25.82 -9.74
N THR A 107 -29.51 -25.91 -11.04
CA THR A 107 -28.84 -25.09 -12.05
C THR A 107 -29.82 -24.23 -12.82
N GLY A 108 -29.37 -23.04 -13.17
CA GLY A 108 -30.09 -22.11 -14.01
C GLY A 108 -29.12 -21.37 -14.91
N THR A 109 -29.67 -20.63 -15.85
CA THR A 109 -28.88 -19.83 -16.76
C THR A 109 -29.49 -18.44 -16.85
N GLU A 110 -28.68 -17.44 -16.57
CA GLU A 110 -29.06 -16.04 -16.68
C GLU A 110 -28.49 -15.46 -17.96
N LYS A 111 -29.33 -14.77 -18.73
CA LYS A 111 -28.88 -14.00 -19.89
C LYS A 111 -28.63 -12.56 -19.48
N ILE A 112 -27.38 -12.16 -19.56
CA ILE A 112 -26.93 -10.81 -19.33
C ILE A 112 -26.99 -10.04 -20.64
N ASN A 113 -27.78 -8.96 -20.62
CA ASN A 113 -28.02 -8.10 -21.79
C ASN A 113 -26.72 -7.54 -22.38
N GLU A 114 -26.78 -7.14 -23.65
CA GLU A 114 -25.66 -6.51 -24.35
C GLU A 114 -25.16 -5.27 -23.59
N ALA A 115 -23.85 -5.22 -23.36
CA ALA A 115 -23.12 -4.03 -22.95
C ALA A 115 -21.94 -3.85 -23.91
N SER A 116 -21.21 -2.75 -23.81
CA SER A 116 -20.10 -2.50 -24.71
C SER A 116 -18.84 -2.13 -23.98
N PHE A 117 -17.73 -2.72 -24.39
CA PHE A 117 -16.40 -2.27 -24.04
C PHE A 117 -15.90 -1.29 -25.11
N SER A 118 -15.30 -0.17 -24.71
CA SER A 118 -14.84 0.87 -25.65
C SER A 118 -13.36 1.23 -25.45
N TRP A 119 -12.66 1.30 -26.57
CA TRP A 119 -11.34 1.90 -26.68
C TRP A 119 -11.47 3.28 -27.31
N PHE A 120 -10.69 4.26 -26.86
CA PHE A 120 -10.66 5.61 -27.40
C PHE A 120 -9.27 5.97 -27.87
N ARG A 121 -9.16 6.73 -28.95
CA ARG A 121 -7.88 7.15 -29.50
C ARG A 121 -7.84 8.65 -29.68
N ASP A 122 -6.77 9.25 -29.18
CA ASP A 122 -6.45 10.65 -29.43
C ASP A 122 -5.78 10.79 -30.82
N PRO A 123 -6.41 11.49 -31.78
CA PRO A 123 -5.83 11.67 -33.11
C PRO A 123 -4.62 12.61 -33.11
N THR A 124 -4.43 13.45 -32.08
CA THR A 124 -3.35 14.43 -31.98
C THR A 124 -2.13 13.92 -31.21
N ASN A 125 -2.34 13.15 -30.13
CA ASN A 125 -1.26 12.72 -29.25
C ASN A 125 -0.91 11.24 -29.35
N LYS A 126 -1.41 10.54 -30.38
CA LYS A 126 -0.80 9.28 -30.80
C LYS A 126 -0.91 8.13 -29.76
N SER A 127 -1.62 8.36 -28.66
CA SER A 127 -1.92 7.43 -27.58
C SER A 127 -3.30 6.78 -27.74
N VAL A 128 -3.40 5.55 -27.28
CA VAL A 128 -4.65 4.81 -27.20
C VAL A 128 -5.04 4.72 -25.73
N TRP A 129 -6.26 5.16 -25.44
CA TRP A 129 -6.85 5.20 -24.11
C TRP A 129 -7.97 4.16 -24.02
N MET A 130 -8.12 3.56 -22.87
CA MET A 130 -9.17 2.58 -22.64
C MET A 130 -10.21 3.13 -21.67
N TYR A 131 -11.51 2.92 -21.93
CA TYR A 131 -12.58 3.46 -21.09
C TYR A 131 -13.68 2.40 -20.88
N ASP A 132 -13.96 2.06 -19.62
CA ASP A 132 -15.22 1.42 -19.23
C ASP A 132 -16.35 2.48 -19.16
N PHE A 133 -17.57 2.06 -19.49
CA PHE A 133 -18.83 2.80 -19.63
C PHE A 133 -19.20 3.71 -18.44
N PHE A 134 -18.55 3.58 -17.28
CA PHE A 134 -18.76 4.43 -16.11
C PHE A 134 -17.66 5.47 -15.85
N GLY A 135 -16.72 5.65 -16.78
CA GLY A 135 -15.69 6.69 -16.72
C GLY A 135 -14.71 6.57 -15.57
N ARG A 136 -14.48 5.34 -15.10
CA ARG A 136 -13.65 5.07 -13.93
C ARG A 136 -12.24 4.57 -14.21
N HIS A 137 -11.85 4.17 -15.42
CA HIS A 137 -10.50 3.64 -15.65
C HIS A 137 -9.82 4.35 -16.83
N TRP A 138 -8.60 4.82 -16.59
CA TRP A 138 -7.71 5.43 -17.58
C TRP A 138 -6.47 4.55 -17.69
N HIS A 139 -6.37 3.77 -18.76
CA HIS A 139 -5.15 3.07 -19.12
C HIS A 139 -4.51 3.78 -20.31
N ASN A 140 -3.30 4.32 -20.11
CA ASN A 140 -2.47 4.85 -21.18
C ASN A 140 -1.40 3.80 -21.48
N THR A 141 -1.46 3.16 -22.64
CA THR A 141 -0.41 2.24 -23.04
C THR A 141 0.59 2.99 -23.91
N SER A 142 1.60 3.63 -23.32
CA SER A 142 2.58 4.38 -24.09
C SER A 142 3.76 3.50 -24.52
N LYS A 143 3.59 2.78 -25.64
CA LYS A 143 4.67 2.34 -26.55
C LYS A 143 4.06 1.63 -27.76
N MET A 144 3.89 2.33 -28.89
CA MET A 144 4.18 1.85 -30.26
C MET A 144 3.73 2.87 -31.32
N ASN A 145 4.45 2.90 -32.44
CA ASN A 145 4.40 3.90 -33.50
C ASN A 145 2.99 4.04 -34.14
N PRO A 146 2.29 5.18 -34.06
CA PRO A 146 0.85 5.27 -34.35
C PRO A 146 0.45 5.47 -35.81
N SER A 147 1.41 5.47 -36.73
CA SER A 147 1.14 5.78 -38.15
C SER A 147 0.56 4.60 -38.94
N VAL A 148 0.23 3.45 -38.32
CA VAL A 148 -0.14 2.23 -39.07
C VAL A 148 -1.36 1.45 -38.55
N TYR A 149 -1.92 1.70 -37.36
CA TYR A 149 -2.90 0.76 -36.77
C TYR A 149 -4.22 1.43 -36.35
N GLU A 150 -5.35 0.89 -36.84
CA GLU A 150 -6.72 1.22 -36.39
C GLU A 150 -7.20 0.32 -35.24
N ARG A 151 -6.53 -0.82 -34.99
CA ARG A 151 -6.86 -1.82 -33.93
C ARG A 151 -5.77 -1.93 -32.85
N PRO A 152 -6.07 -2.40 -31.62
CA PRO A 152 -5.06 -2.64 -30.60
C PRO A 152 -4.00 -3.64 -31.09
N PRO A 153 -2.69 -3.37 -30.92
CA PRO A 153 -1.64 -4.27 -31.39
C PRO A 153 -1.64 -5.58 -30.57
N SER A 154 -1.33 -6.72 -31.19
CA SER A 154 -1.26 -8.02 -30.50
C SER A 154 0.04 -8.23 -29.70
N GLY A 155 0.87 -7.18 -29.55
CA GLY A 155 2.17 -7.20 -28.88
C GLY A 155 2.10 -6.82 -27.40
N ALA A 156 3.26 -6.68 -26.75
CA ALA A 156 3.35 -6.26 -25.36
C ALA A 156 3.51 -4.73 -25.24
N CYS A 157 2.69 -4.11 -24.39
CA CYS A 157 2.65 -2.70 -24.05
C CYS A 157 2.99 -2.49 -22.58
N ILE A 158 3.50 -1.29 -22.27
CA ILE A 158 3.79 -0.88 -20.90
C ILE A 158 2.65 0.01 -20.43
N GLU A 159 2.04 -0.35 -19.30
CA GLU A 159 1.02 0.45 -18.63
C GLU A 159 1.64 1.74 -18.07
N THR A 160 1.13 2.92 -18.45
CA THR A 160 1.70 4.21 -18.00
C THR A 160 0.76 5.09 -17.18
N SER A 161 -0.45 4.60 -16.87
CA SER A 161 -1.33 5.20 -15.86
C SER A 161 -2.23 4.15 -15.22
N GLY A 162 -2.18 3.99 -13.90
CA GLY A 162 -3.07 3.10 -13.14
C GLY A 162 -3.66 3.84 -11.94
N PRO A 163 -4.94 4.23 -11.94
CA PRO A 163 -5.52 5.00 -10.85
C PRO A 163 -6.14 4.16 -9.73
N TYR A 164 -6.31 2.83 -9.88
CA TYR A 164 -7.00 2.00 -8.89
C TYR A 164 -6.23 0.76 -8.41
N PRO A 165 -6.52 0.24 -7.19
CA PRO A 165 -5.70 -0.76 -6.52
C PRO A 165 -5.64 -2.14 -7.18
N ASN A 166 -6.59 -2.45 -8.08
CA ASN A 166 -6.69 -3.73 -8.78
C ASN A 166 -6.23 -3.63 -10.25
N ASP A 167 -5.80 -2.44 -10.68
CA ASP A 167 -5.29 -2.20 -12.01
C ASP A 167 -3.85 -2.74 -12.13
N PRO A 168 -3.40 -3.11 -13.35
CA PRO A 168 -1.99 -3.35 -13.59
C PRO A 168 -1.16 -2.13 -13.15
N LYS A 169 -0.01 -2.39 -12.53
CA LYS A 169 0.85 -1.33 -12.01
C LYS A 169 1.51 -0.58 -13.15
N ILE A 170 1.72 0.72 -12.96
CA ILE A 170 2.51 1.54 -13.89
C ILE A 170 3.89 0.87 -14.08
N GLY A 171 4.23 0.53 -15.32
CA GLY A 171 5.42 -0.23 -15.69
C GLY A 171 5.18 -1.70 -16.04
N ASP A 172 3.98 -2.24 -15.81
CA ASP A 172 3.66 -3.63 -16.14
C ASP A 172 3.67 -3.86 -17.66
N ILE A 173 4.32 -4.94 -18.09
CA ILE A 173 4.33 -5.39 -19.48
C ILE A 173 3.10 -6.27 -19.70
N LEU A 174 2.09 -5.73 -20.39
CA LEU A 174 0.82 -6.38 -20.69
C LEU A 174 0.70 -6.64 -22.19
N TYR A 175 -0.10 -7.60 -22.62
CA TYR A 175 -0.47 -7.66 -24.04
C TYR A 175 -1.42 -6.49 -24.34
N CYS A 176 -1.07 -5.64 -25.32
CA CYS A 176 -1.80 -4.40 -25.63
C CYS A 176 -3.25 -4.65 -26.04
N ASN A 177 -3.63 -5.88 -26.34
CA ASN A 177 -4.98 -6.27 -26.72
C ASN A 177 -5.68 -7.09 -25.62
N VAL A 178 -5.09 -7.32 -24.44
CA VAL A 178 -5.68 -8.14 -23.37
C VAL A 178 -5.98 -7.30 -22.14
N VAL A 179 -7.25 -7.28 -21.71
CA VAL A 179 -7.75 -6.32 -20.71
C VAL A 179 -8.74 -6.97 -19.77
N SER A 180 -8.74 -6.53 -18.49
CA SER A 180 -9.77 -6.85 -17.51
C SER A 180 -10.96 -5.88 -17.60
N ASP A 181 -12.17 -6.40 -17.62
CA ASP A 181 -13.45 -5.68 -17.60
C ASP A 181 -14.40 -6.38 -16.62
N TYR A 182 -15.54 -5.79 -16.28
CA TYR A 182 -16.50 -6.38 -15.34
C TYR A 182 -17.95 -6.20 -15.78
N ARG A 183 -18.81 -7.10 -15.29
CA ARG A 183 -20.26 -7.02 -15.40
C ARG A 183 -20.87 -6.99 -14.01
N GLN A 184 -21.79 -6.06 -13.82
CA GLN A 184 -22.62 -6.00 -12.63
C GLN A 184 -24.08 -5.73 -13.00
N GLY A 185 -24.99 -6.11 -12.13
CA GLY A 185 -26.41 -5.87 -12.30
C GLY A 185 -27.24 -6.63 -11.28
N THR A 186 -28.53 -6.73 -11.54
CA THR A 186 -29.47 -7.53 -10.74
C THR A 186 -29.89 -8.75 -11.54
N MET A 187 -29.84 -9.92 -10.92
CA MET A 187 -30.26 -11.18 -11.50
C MET A 187 -31.76 -11.12 -11.87
N LYS A 188 -32.12 -11.49 -13.10
CA LYS A 188 -33.52 -11.60 -13.53
C LYS A 188 -34.07 -13.02 -13.39
N ILE A 189 -33.21 -14.03 -13.37
CA ILE A 189 -33.59 -15.40 -13.06
C ILE A 189 -34.20 -15.49 -11.65
N SER A 190 -35.41 -16.01 -11.58
CA SER A 190 -36.17 -16.16 -10.34
C SER A 190 -36.20 -17.61 -9.84
N GLU A 191 -35.91 -18.58 -10.71
CA GLU A 191 -35.99 -20.01 -10.42
C GLU A 191 -34.83 -20.79 -11.05
N LEU A 192 -34.32 -21.79 -10.31
CA LEU A 192 -33.34 -22.76 -10.77
C LEU A 192 -34.02 -24.12 -11.00
N THR A 193 -33.39 -24.99 -11.78
CA THR A 193 -33.88 -26.34 -12.08
C THR A 193 -33.05 -27.36 -11.33
N ILE A 194 -33.66 -28.17 -10.48
CA ILE A 194 -32.97 -29.27 -9.79
C ILE A 194 -32.53 -30.28 -10.85
N THR A 195 -31.23 -30.59 -10.91
CA THR A 195 -30.63 -31.38 -11.99
C THR A 195 -31.26 -32.77 -12.11
N ASP A 196 -31.51 -33.42 -10.97
CA ASP A 196 -32.01 -34.80 -10.92
C ASP A 196 -33.51 -34.92 -11.22
N THR A 197 -34.33 -34.03 -10.64
CA THR A 197 -35.79 -34.14 -10.70
C THR A 197 -36.45 -33.24 -11.74
N ARG A 198 -35.70 -32.26 -12.26
CA ARG A 198 -36.17 -31.20 -13.17
C ARG A 198 -37.20 -30.22 -12.57
N ASP A 199 -37.39 -30.24 -11.25
CA ASP A 199 -38.28 -29.29 -10.57
C ASP A 199 -37.71 -27.86 -10.56
N LYS A 200 -38.61 -26.88 -10.53
CA LYS A 200 -38.26 -25.45 -10.48
C LYS A 200 -38.30 -24.93 -9.05
N VAL A 201 -37.15 -24.55 -8.50
CA VAL A 201 -36.99 -23.99 -7.16
C VAL A 201 -36.68 -22.50 -7.23
N LYS A 202 -37.29 -21.68 -6.36
CA LYS A 202 -36.97 -20.26 -6.29
C LYS A 202 -35.52 -20.05 -5.88
N ILE A 203 -34.85 -19.10 -6.51
CA ILE A 203 -33.44 -18.81 -6.25
C ILE A 203 -33.18 -18.31 -4.81
N ALA A 204 -34.17 -17.72 -4.15
CA ALA A 204 -34.06 -17.33 -2.74
C ALA A 204 -34.00 -18.55 -1.79
N ASP A 205 -34.56 -19.68 -2.22
CA ASP A 205 -34.75 -20.89 -1.41
C ASP A 205 -33.62 -21.92 -1.57
N VAL A 206 -32.62 -21.65 -2.41
CA VAL A 206 -31.43 -22.52 -2.54
C VAL A 206 -30.31 -22.09 -1.60
N ASP A 207 -29.55 -23.04 -1.06
CA ASP A 207 -28.36 -22.81 -0.26
C ASP A 207 -27.11 -22.66 -1.14
N GLU A 208 -26.04 -22.07 -0.58
CA GLU A 208 -24.74 -21.90 -1.26
C GLU A 208 -24.88 -21.33 -2.69
N LEU A 209 -25.76 -20.35 -2.88
CA LEU A 209 -26.02 -19.72 -4.19
C LEU A 209 -24.74 -19.07 -4.74
N GLY A 210 -24.38 -19.42 -5.97
CA GLY A 210 -23.21 -18.90 -6.64
C GLY A 210 -23.24 -19.08 -8.16
N PHE A 211 -22.07 -18.89 -8.76
CA PHE A 211 -21.88 -19.02 -10.19
C PHE A 211 -21.21 -20.35 -10.54
N ASP A 212 -21.74 -21.01 -11.57
CA ASP A 212 -21.09 -22.13 -12.22
C ASP A 212 -20.12 -21.58 -13.26
N LYS A 213 -18.85 -21.39 -12.87
CA LYS A 213 -17.83 -20.74 -13.70
C LYS A 213 -17.54 -21.49 -15.00
N ASP A 214 -17.82 -22.79 -15.05
CA ASP A 214 -17.63 -23.61 -16.25
C ASP A 214 -18.73 -23.37 -17.30
N LYS A 215 -19.78 -22.62 -16.95
CA LYS A 215 -20.88 -22.22 -17.83
C LYS A 215 -20.94 -20.70 -18.03
N PHE A 216 -19.78 -20.05 -18.13
CA PHE A 216 -19.67 -18.64 -18.50
C PHE A 216 -19.42 -18.52 -20.00
N ASP A 217 -20.51 -18.44 -20.75
CA ASP A 217 -20.48 -18.37 -22.20
C ASP A 217 -20.77 -16.95 -22.68
N LEU A 218 -19.91 -16.42 -23.53
CA LEU A 218 -20.10 -15.16 -24.23
C LEU A 218 -21.11 -15.37 -25.38
N ASP A 219 -22.37 -14.99 -25.16
CA ASP A 219 -23.46 -15.08 -26.14
C ASP A 219 -23.53 -13.84 -27.04
N ASN A 220 -22.49 -13.66 -27.85
CA ASN A 220 -22.33 -12.45 -28.66
C ASN A 220 -23.02 -12.46 -30.02
N GLY A 221 -23.81 -13.49 -30.34
CA GLY A 221 -24.54 -13.57 -31.61
C GLY A 221 -23.64 -13.36 -32.84
N LYS A 222 -23.95 -12.34 -33.66
CA LYS A 222 -23.17 -11.97 -34.87
C LYS A 222 -22.05 -10.94 -34.62
N ARG A 223 -21.77 -10.60 -33.35
CA ARG A 223 -20.71 -9.66 -32.98
C ARG A 223 -19.32 -10.28 -33.13
N LYS A 224 -18.30 -9.44 -33.15
CA LYS A 224 -16.93 -9.85 -33.52
C LYS A 224 -16.14 -10.45 -32.35
N LEU A 225 -16.45 -10.09 -31.12
CA LEU A 225 -15.87 -10.70 -29.91
C LEU A 225 -16.52 -12.06 -29.64
N GLN A 226 -15.71 -13.12 -29.56
CA GLN A 226 -16.15 -14.53 -29.45
C GLN A 226 -15.63 -15.18 -28.16
N GLN A 227 -16.20 -16.32 -27.77
CA GLN A 227 -15.78 -17.04 -26.54
C GLN A 227 -14.27 -17.31 -26.48
N GLY A 228 -13.64 -17.63 -27.62
CA GLY A 228 -12.19 -17.84 -27.71
C GLY A 228 -11.34 -16.61 -27.41
N ASN A 229 -11.93 -15.43 -27.34
CA ASN A 229 -11.27 -14.20 -26.92
C ASN A 229 -11.25 -14.04 -25.39
N ILE A 230 -12.05 -14.77 -24.64
CA ILE A 230 -12.04 -14.70 -23.17
C ILE A 230 -10.81 -15.43 -22.65
N VAL A 231 -9.95 -14.70 -21.93
CA VAL A 231 -8.69 -15.20 -21.37
C VAL A 231 -8.92 -15.82 -20.00
N SER A 232 -9.76 -15.20 -19.16
CA SER A 232 -10.11 -15.73 -17.83
C SER A 232 -11.36 -15.07 -17.27
N ILE A 233 -12.09 -15.79 -16.41
CA ILE A 233 -13.13 -15.23 -15.52
C ILE A 233 -12.52 -15.11 -14.12
N GLY A 234 -12.63 -13.95 -13.47
CA GLY A 234 -12.00 -13.68 -12.17
C GLY A 234 -12.93 -13.92 -10.96
N GLU A 235 -13.00 -12.94 -10.07
CA GLU A 235 -13.92 -12.88 -8.95
C GLU A 235 -15.36 -12.74 -9.47
N ALA A 236 -16.17 -13.78 -9.26
CA ALA A 236 -17.59 -13.80 -9.58
C ALA A 236 -18.37 -14.07 -8.29
N LYS A 237 -19.36 -13.23 -7.98
CA LYS A 237 -20.20 -13.37 -6.77
C LYS A 237 -21.63 -12.94 -7.00
N ILE A 238 -22.52 -13.57 -6.25
CA ILE A 238 -23.94 -13.23 -6.16
C ILE A 238 -24.20 -12.79 -4.71
N VAL A 239 -24.77 -11.60 -4.53
CA VAL A 239 -25.20 -11.12 -3.23
C VAL A 239 -26.66 -11.53 -3.05
N LYS A 240 -26.88 -12.58 -2.25
CA LYS A 240 -28.21 -13.18 -2.07
C LYS A 240 -29.25 -12.21 -1.47
N ALA A 241 -28.82 -11.19 -0.71
CA ALA A 241 -29.71 -10.25 -0.04
C ALA A 241 -30.50 -9.35 -1.00
N ASP A 242 -29.88 -8.92 -2.10
CA ASP A 242 -30.49 -8.01 -3.10
C ASP A 242 -30.47 -8.59 -4.52
N MET A 243 -30.02 -9.84 -4.66
CA MET A 243 -29.85 -10.54 -5.94
C MET A 243 -28.95 -9.79 -6.92
N SER A 244 -28.07 -8.92 -6.41
CA SER A 244 -27.05 -8.29 -7.25
C SER A 244 -25.95 -9.29 -7.59
N TYR A 245 -25.40 -9.16 -8.79
CA TYR A 245 -24.24 -9.92 -9.21
C TYR A 245 -23.10 -9.01 -9.63
N TYR A 246 -21.89 -9.53 -9.48
CA TYR A 246 -20.67 -8.95 -10.01
C TYR A 246 -19.78 -10.08 -10.52
N PHE A 247 -19.22 -9.95 -11.71
CA PHE A 247 -18.08 -10.75 -12.14
C PHE A 247 -17.13 -9.92 -13.00
N ASP A 248 -15.83 -10.15 -12.85
CA ASP A 248 -14.81 -9.64 -13.76
C ASP A 248 -14.35 -10.72 -14.75
N PHE A 249 -13.88 -10.27 -15.90
CA PHE A 249 -13.34 -11.13 -16.94
C PHE A 249 -12.18 -10.43 -17.64
N LYS A 250 -11.24 -11.21 -18.13
CA LYS A 250 -10.15 -10.74 -18.97
C LYS A 250 -10.39 -11.22 -20.39
N ALA A 251 -10.37 -10.31 -21.36
CA ALA A 251 -10.62 -10.64 -22.77
C ALA A 251 -9.52 -10.08 -23.68
N ARG A 252 -9.32 -10.74 -24.82
CA ARG A 252 -8.40 -10.38 -25.89
C ARG A 252 -9.16 -9.75 -27.05
N TYR A 253 -8.93 -8.47 -27.29
CA TYR A 253 -9.58 -7.65 -28.32
C TYR A 253 -8.70 -7.51 -29.58
N ASP A 254 -8.17 -8.62 -30.11
CA ASP A 254 -7.47 -8.67 -31.42
C ASP A 254 -8.40 -8.94 -32.62
N VAL A 255 -9.71 -8.84 -32.39
CA VAL A 255 -10.74 -8.97 -33.42
C VAL A 255 -11.17 -7.60 -33.93
N GLU A 256 -11.79 -7.58 -35.11
CA GLU A 256 -12.41 -6.37 -35.66
C GLU A 256 -13.46 -5.84 -34.70
N GLU A 257 -13.56 -4.52 -34.55
CA GLU A 257 -14.57 -3.86 -33.72
C GLU A 257 -15.98 -3.99 -34.32
N ASP A 258 -17.00 -3.95 -33.45
CA ASP A 258 -18.39 -3.99 -33.89
C ASP A 258 -18.87 -2.62 -34.38
N GLU A 259 -18.30 -1.54 -33.85
CA GLU A 259 -18.65 -0.16 -34.18
C GLU A 259 -17.44 0.77 -33.97
N VAL A 260 -17.19 1.65 -34.96
CA VAL A 260 -16.30 2.81 -34.83
C VAL A 260 -17.17 4.06 -34.76
N TYR A 261 -17.00 4.88 -33.72
CA TYR A 261 -17.76 6.13 -33.58
C TYR A 261 -16.85 7.30 -33.23
N THR A 262 -17.24 8.49 -33.67
CA THR A 262 -16.59 9.77 -33.32
C THR A 262 -17.64 10.66 -32.66
N LYS A 263 -17.29 11.27 -31.53
CA LYS A 263 -18.19 12.24 -30.90
C LYS A 263 -18.12 13.57 -31.66
N PRO A 264 -19.23 14.31 -31.82
CA PRO A 264 -19.23 15.58 -32.55
C PRO A 264 -18.29 16.65 -31.96
N ASP A 265 -18.06 16.60 -30.65
CA ASP A 265 -17.36 17.64 -29.87
C ASP A 265 -15.97 17.18 -29.39
N ASP A 266 -15.54 15.98 -29.75
CA ASP A 266 -14.27 15.38 -29.33
C ASP A 266 -13.63 14.70 -30.55
N PRO A 267 -12.40 15.09 -30.96
CA PRO A 267 -11.73 14.50 -32.11
C PRO A 267 -11.37 13.01 -31.88
N ASN A 268 -11.53 12.47 -30.67
CA ASN A 268 -11.24 11.08 -30.35
C ASN A 268 -12.11 10.06 -31.13
N ARG A 269 -11.46 9.05 -31.71
CA ARG A 269 -12.13 7.88 -32.35
C ARG A 269 -12.35 6.78 -31.30
N GLY A 270 -13.59 6.35 -31.12
CA GLY A 270 -13.97 5.24 -30.24
C GLY A 270 -14.17 3.93 -31.02
N LEU A 271 -13.55 2.83 -30.58
CA LEU A 271 -13.76 1.47 -31.08
C LEU A 271 -14.57 0.71 -30.04
N ARG A 272 -15.66 0.07 -30.44
CA ARG A 272 -16.59 -0.57 -29.51
C ARG A 272 -16.77 -2.05 -29.81
N TYR A 273 -16.69 -2.86 -28.76
CA TYR A 273 -16.92 -4.30 -28.79
C TYR A 273 -18.10 -4.62 -27.88
N TYR A 274 -19.17 -5.14 -28.45
CA TYR A 274 -20.33 -5.51 -27.67
C TYR A 274 -20.10 -6.88 -27.03
N ASN A 275 -20.55 -7.02 -25.77
CA ASN A 275 -20.52 -8.26 -25.03
C ASN A 275 -21.86 -8.55 -24.34
N SER A 276 -22.38 -9.75 -24.55
CA SER A 276 -23.54 -10.34 -23.87
C SER A 276 -23.11 -11.69 -23.33
N TRP A 277 -23.68 -12.08 -22.18
CA TRP A 277 -23.25 -13.30 -21.50
C TRP A 277 -24.43 -14.19 -21.19
N GLN A 278 -24.19 -15.49 -21.30
CA GLN A 278 -25.03 -16.53 -20.79
C GLN A 278 -24.26 -17.18 -19.64
N ILE A 279 -24.66 -16.86 -18.40
CA ILE A 279 -23.93 -17.29 -17.20
C ILE A 279 -24.70 -18.38 -16.46
N GLY A 280 -23.99 -19.44 -16.07
CA GLY A 280 -24.51 -20.51 -15.24
C GLY A 280 -24.61 -20.10 -13.78
N VAL A 281 -25.78 -20.36 -13.20
CA VAL A 281 -26.07 -20.11 -11.79
C VAL A 281 -26.29 -21.46 -11.12
N ILE A 282 -25.63 -21.67 -9.99
CA ILE A 282 -25.71 -22.91 -9.22
C ILE A 282 -26.15 -22.60 -7.80
N GLY A 283 -26.98 -23.45 -7.26
CA GLY A 283 -27.30 -23.48 -5.83
C GLY A 283 -27.68 -24.89 -5.44
N TYR A 284 -27.87 -25.10 -4.15
CA TYR A 284 -28.09 -26.44 -3.62
C TYR A 284 -29.37 -26.52 -2.83
N VAL A 285 -30.06 -27.64 -3.00
CA VAL A 285 -31.16 -28.06 -2.14
C VAL A 285 -30.85 -29.45 -1.63
N TYR A 286 -31.58 -29.91 -0.63
CA TYR A 286 -31.21 -31.11 0.08
C TYR A 286 -32.37 -32.09 0.10
N LYS A 287 -32.09 -33.30 -0.38
CA LYS A 287 -33.03 -34.41 -0.41
C LYS A 287 -32.98 -35.16 0.91
N TYR A 288 -34.14 -35.32 1.51
CA TYR A 288 -34.34 -36.12 2.70
C TYR A 288 -35.26 -37.27 2.34
N PRO A 289 -34.85 -38.54 2.51
CA PRO A 289 -35.82 -39.62 2.48
C PRO A 289 -36.90 -39.32 3.52
N LYS A 290 -38.16 -39.65 3.25
CA LYS A 290 -39.11 -39.69 4.35
C LYS A 290 -38.67 -40.80 5.30
N MET A 291 -38.75 -40.54 6.59
CA MET A 291 -38.12 -41.39 7.58
C MET A 291 -39.16 -42.01 8.48
N THR A 292 -38.87 -43.22 8.93
CA THR A 292 -39.72 -43.97 9.83
C THR A 292 -38.86 -44.52 10.95
N VAL A 293 -39.41 -44.53 12.16
CA VAL A 293 -38.73 -45.07 13.33
C VAL A 293 -39.11 -46.53 13.46
N TRP A 294 -38.14 -47.42 13.57
CA TRP A 294 -38.33 -48.86 13.70
C TRP A 294 -37.62 -49.39 14.94
N ALA A 295 -38.22 -50.39 15.57
CA ALA A 295 -37.61 -51.20 16.62
C ALA A 295 -37.27 -52.58 16.04
N VAL A 296 -36.01 -53.00 16.14
CA VAL A 296 -35.51 -54.23 15.51
C VAL A 296 -34.93 -55.16 16.57
N GLU A 297 -35.39 -56.41 16.56
CA GLU A 297 -34.87 -57.49 17.40
C GLU A 297 -33.63 -58.12 16.72
N GLY A 298 -32.51 -58.24 17.44
CA GLY A 298 -31.32 -58.94 16.94
C GLY A 298 -30.12 -58.96 17.91
N ASP A 299 -29.66 -60.17 18.20
CA ASP A 299 -28.55 -60.60 19.08
C ASP A 299 -27.28 -60.96 18.29
N ASP A 300 -26.08 -60.82 18.88
CA ASP A 300 -24.90 -61.73 18.73
C ASP A 300 -23.77 -61.35 19.76
N PRO A 301 -22.72 -62.17 20.02
CA PRO A 301 -22.70 -63.41 20.81
C PRO A 301 -21.61 -63.44 21.91
N GLY A 302 -21.71 -64.40 22.86
CA GLY A 302 -20.51 -64.99 23.48
C GLY A 302 -20.46 -65.14 25.00
N GLY A 303 -21.28 -66.05 25.54
CA GLY A 303 -20.78 -67.15 26.38
C GLY A 303 -20.44 -66.86 27.85
N GLY A 304 -21.23 -67.46 28.74
CA GLY A 304 -20.79 -67.82 30.09
C GLY A 304 -21.85 -67.60 31.15
N ASP A 305 -22.87 -68.47 31.16
CA ASP A 305 -23.74 -68.66 32.31
C ASP A 305 -22.96 -69.42 33.41
N PRO A 306 -22.81 -68.83 34.60
CA PRO A 306 -22.91 -69.65 35.80
C PRO A 306 -23.97 -69.05 36.71
N GLY A 307 -25.18 -69.59 36.62
CA GLY A 307 -25.99 -70.03 37.74
C GLY A 307 -26.11 -69.01 38.88
N GLY A 308 -27.22 -68.26 38.88
CA GLY A 308 -27.63 -67.49 40.06
C GLY A 308 -27.70 -68.39 41.30
N PRO A 309 -26.91 -68.12 42.36
CA PRO A 309 -27.18 -68.67 43.66
C PRO A 309 -28.41 -67.95 44.21
N GLY A 310 -29.39 -68.72 44.65
CA GLY A 310 -30.67 -68.24 45.14
C GLY A 310 -30.54 -67.10 46.16
N GLY A 311 -31.52 -66.19 46.09
CA GLY A 311 -31.78 -65.23 47.16
C GLY A 311 -31.86 -65.99 48.49
N PRO A 312 -31.05 -65.63 49.51
CA PRO A 312 -31.17 -66.22 50.82
C PRO A 312 -32.52 -65.81 51.37
N GLY A 313 -33.37 -66.80 51.59
CA GLY A 313 -34.58 -66.67 52.38
C GLY A 313 -34.26 -65.90 53.66
N GLY A 314 -35.06 -64.85 53.88
CA GLY A 314 -34.86 -63.92 54.97
C GLY A 314 -35.05 -64.57 56.35
N SER A 315 -34.34 -63.97 57.29
CA SER A 315 -34.70 -63.94 58.70
C SER A 315 -34.18 -62.67 59.42
N CYS A 316 -33.76 -61.65 58.66
CA CYS A 316 -33.33 -60.35 59.19
C CYS A 316 -33.86 -59.22 58.29
N SER A 317 -34.47 -58.20 58.88
CA SER A 317 -35.02 -57.02 58.19
C SER A 317 -34.19 -55.77 58.50
N PHE A 318 -34.15 -54.78 57.60
CA PHE A 318 -33.45 -53.52 57.84
C PHE A 318 -34.31 -52.31 57.51
N THR A 319 -34.03 -51.19 58.18
CA THR A 319 -34.61 -49.88 57.89
C THR A 319 -33.48 -48.88 57.66
N VAL A 320 -33.71 -47.89 56.80
CA VAL A 320 -32.73 -46.86 56.46
C VAL A 320 -33.20 -45.50 56.98
N SER A 321 -32.31 -44.77 57.65
CA SER A 321 -32.46 -43.33 57.83
C SER A 321 -31.79 -42.66 56.64
N GLY A 322 -32.59 -41.96 55.82
CA GLY A 322 -32.16 -41.47 54.51
C GLY A 322 -30.90 -40.57 54.56
N PRO A 323 -30.14 -40.50 53.45
CA PRO A 323 -28.90 -39.73 53.41
C PRO A 323 -29.15 -38.26 53.74
N SER A 324 -28.43 -37.74 54.73
CA SER A 324 -28.38 -36.33 55.10
C SER A 324 -27.10 -35.69 54.53
N LYS A 325 -27.25 -34.53 53.89
CA LYS A 325 -26.12 -33.74 53.37
C LYS A 325 -25.30 -33.20 54.55
N GLY A 326 -24.05 -33.64 54.66
CA GLY A 326 -23.07 -33.22 55.64
C GLY A 326 -22.07 -32.23 55.06
N THR A 327 -20.78 -32.51 55.24
CA THR A 327 -19.67 -31.63 54.81
C THR A 327 -19.63 -31.44 53.29
N VAL A 328 -19.34 -30.22 52.85
CA VAL A 328 -19.15 -29.87 51.44
C VAL A 328 -17.66 -29.62 51.15
N ASN A 329 -17.10 -30.33 50.19
CA ASN A 329 -15.78 -30.07 49.61
C ASN A 329 -15.97 -29.19 48.37
N LYS A 330 -15.65 -27.90 48.52
CA LYS A 330 -15.78 -26.90 47.47
C LYS A 330 -14.44 -26.26 47.14
N ALA A 331 -14.21 -26.04 45.85
CA ALA A 331 -13.12 -25.19 45.39
C ALA A 331 -13.51 -24.50 44.07
N THR A 332 -12.98 -23.30 43.85
CA THR A 332 -13.30 -22.47 42.69
C THR A 332 -12.10 -21.62 42.28
N THR A 333 -11.84 -21.59 40.98
CA THR A 333 -10.89 -20.69 40.33
C THR A 333 -11.51 -20.21 39.02
N MET A 334 -12.30 -19.14 39.11
CA MET A 334 -13.05 -18.57 37.99
C MET A 334 -12.46 -17.25 37.45
N ASP A 335 -11.57 -16.59 38.19
CA ASP A 335 -10.82 -15.43 37.68
C ASP A 335 -9.58 -15.91 36.91
N PRO A 336 -9.50 -15.65 35.58
CA PRO A 336 -8.36 -16.05 34.75
C PRO A 336 -7.11 -15.18 34.95
N THR A 337 -7.19 -14.10 35.74
CA THR A 337 -6.11 -13.10 35.93
C THR A 337 -5.55 -12.59 34.59
N ALA A 338 -6.46 -12.33 33.64
CA ALA A 338 -6.11 -12.14 32.25
C ALA A 338 -5.44 -10.77 31.99
N HIS A 339 -4.33 -10.81 31.25
CA HIS A 339 -3.58 -9.61 30.85
C HIS A 339 -2.94 -9.78 29.47
N GLY A 340 -2.46 -8.71 28.85
CA GLY A 340 -1.93 -8.79 27.48
C GLY A 340 -1.16 -7.56 27.02
N VAL A 341 -0.58 -7.65 25.83
CA VAL A 341 0.21 -6.59 25.20
C VAL A 341 -0.02 -6.56 23.69
N ILE A 342 0.16 -5.37 23.10
CA ILE A 342 0.22 -5.16 21.66
C ILE A 342 1.50 -4.35 21.39
N LYS A 343 2.51 -4.95 20.76
CA LYS A 343 3.81 -4.26 20.49
C LYS A 343 4.24 -4.48 19.05
N ALA A 344 5.30 -3.79 18.63
CA ALA A 344 5.92 -4.00 17.33
C ALA A 344 6.35 -5.46 17.18
N ASP A 345 6.27 -6.02 15.98
CA ASP A 345 6.71 -7.38 15.69
C ASP A 345 8.19 -7.62 16.06
N GLN A 346 8.62 -8.88 15.97
CA GLN A 346 9.92 -9.36 16.49
C GLN A 346 9.97 -9.30 18.03
N ARG A 347 9.01 -9.93 18.70
CA ARG A 347 8.89 -9.98 20.17
C ARG A 347 10.24 -10.22 20.86
N GLY A 348 10.66 -9.28 21.71
CA GLY A 348 11.95 -9.28 22.41
C GLY A 348 13.09 -8.54 21.67
N ASN A 349 12.86 -8.11 20.44
CA ASN A 349 13.75 -7.29 19.61
C ASN A 349 12.93 -6.27 18.79
N GLU A 350 11.93 -5.67 19.44
CA GLU A 350 11.02 -4.70 18.85
C GLU A 350 11.80 -3.50 18.27
N GLN A 351 11.67 -3.26 16.96
CA GLN A 351 12.36 -2.17 16.29
C GLN A 351 11.77 -0.79 16.61
N PHE A 352 10.51 -0.75 17.04
CA PHE A 352 9.76 0.45 17.36
C PHE A 352 9.18 0.35 18.77
N ASP A 353 9.21 1.47 19.49
CA ASP A 353 8.44 1.61 20.73
C ASP A 353 7.04 2.12 20.39
N VAL A 354 6.06 1.22 20.42
CA VAL A 354 4.66 1.54 20.08
C VAL A 354 4.02 2.59 20.99
N LEU A 355 4.58 2.87 22.18
CA LEU A 355 4.10 3.95 23.02
C LEU A 355 4.49 5.31 22.44
N GLN A 356 5.67 5.40 21.82
CA GLN A 356 6.24 6.62 21.27
C GLN A 356 5.88 6.83 19.80
N GLY A 357 5.90 5.75 18.99
CA GLY A 357 5.60 5.81 17.58
C GLY A 357 5.93 4.51 16.84
N ILE A 358 5.00 4.05 16.01
CA ILE A 358 5.25 3.03 15.00
C ILE A 358 4.62 3.48 13.67
N PRO A 359 5.35 3.40 12.54
CA PRO A 359 4.80 3.75 11.23
C PRO A 359 3.69 2.78 10.80
N THR A 360 2.82 3.25 9.91
CA THR A 360 2.04 2.35 9.06
C THR A 360 2.96 1.44 8.22
N SER A 361 2.42 0.34 7.70
CA SER A 361 3.20 -0.67 6.96
C SER A 361 4.30 -1.38 7.78
N GLU A 362 4.28 -1.21 9.10
CA GLU A 362 4.95 -2.10 10.06
C GLU A 362 3.94 -3.09 10.66
N ASN A 363 4.46 -4.16 11.25
CA ASN A 363 3.64 -5.21 11.85
C ASN A 363 3.64 -5.10 13.38
N LEU A 364 2.51 -5.48 13.97
CA LEU A 364 2.33 -5.65 15.41
C LEU A 364 2.17 -7.13 15.75
N TYR A 365 2.59 -7.52 16.96
CA TYR A 365 2.09 -8.74 17.61
C TYR A 365 1.12 -8.39 18.72
N ALA A 366 0.16 -9.28 18.93
CA ALA A 366 -0.74 -9.27 20.06
C ALA A 366 -0.54 -10.56 20.87
N ASN A 367 -0.47 -10.41 22.20
CA ASN A 367 -0.28 -11.52 23.11
C ASN A 367 -1.24 -11.38 24.29
N ALA A 368 -1.95 -12.46 24.62
CA ALA A 368 -2.82 -12.53 25.79
C ALA A 368 -2.36 -13.66 26.71
N PHE A 369 -2.64 -13.50 28.00
CA PHE A 369 -2.30 -14.43 29.06
C PHE A 369 -3.52 -14.65 29.95
N GLY A 370 -3.60 -15.85 30.50
CA GLY A 370 -4.66 -16.26 31.41
C GLY A 370 -4.39 -17.67 31.90
N LYS A 371 -5.19 -18.13 32.86
CA LYS A 371 -5.10 -19.48 33.40
C LYS A 371 -5.44 -20.55 32.36
N ASN A 372 -4.71 -21.67 32.35
CA ASN A 372 -4.85 -22.76 31.40
C ASN A 372 -6.21 -23.48 31.47
N TYR A 373 -6.91 -23.40 32.60
CA TYR A 373 -8.32 -23.78 32.74
C TYR A 373 -8.94 -23.00 33.90
N LEU A 374 -10.27 -23.01 33.96
CA LEU A 374 -11.04 -22.53 35.11
C LEU A 374 -11.90 -23.67 35.63
N PHE A 375 -12.23 -23.65 36.91
CA PHE A 375 -13.11 -24.67 37.46
C PHE A 375 -13.87 -24.15 38.67
N GLN A 376 -15.00 -24.79 38.95
CA GLN A 376 -15.64 -24.77 40.25
C GLN A 376 -16.31 -26.10 40.53
N HIS A 377 -16.29 -26.55 41.78
CA HIS A 377 -16.97 -27.77 42.17
C HIS A 377 -17.52 -27.67 43.60
N GLU A 378 -18.60 -28.41 43.83
CA GLU A 378 -19.18 -28.69 45.14
C GLU A 378 -19.47 -30.18 45.23
N PHE A 379 -18.66 -30.87 46.02
CA PHE A 379 -18.86 -32.29 46.34
C PHE A 379 -19.44 -32.38 47.74
N VAL A 380 -20.53 -33.12 47.89
CA VAL A 380 -21.28 -33.18 49.15
C VAL A 380 -21.15 -34.57 49.75
N ASN A 381 -20.75 -34.65 51.02
CA ASN A 381 -20.76 -35.89 51.78
C ASN A 381 -22.19 -36.17 52.25
N ASN A 382 -22.72 -37.32 51.88
CA ASN A 382 -24.01 -37.83 52.32
C ASN A 382 -23.78 -38.89 53.39
N THR A 383 -24.42 -38.72 54.54
CA THR A 383 -24.28 -39.64 55.69
C THR A 383 -25.65 -40.11 56.18
N GLY A 384 -25.72 -41.36 56.63
CA GLY A 384 -26.94 -41.95 57.17
C GLY A 384 -26.66 -43.30 57.83
N THR A 385 -27.70 -43.99 58.25
CA THR A 385 -27.56 -45.28 58.95
C THR A 385 -28.53 -46.32 58.43
N TYR A 386 -28.07 -47.58 58.38
CA TYR A 386 -28.93 -48.75 58.30
C TYR A 386 -29.09 -49.35 59.69
N THR A 387 -30.33 -49.64 60.10
CA THR A 387 -30.63 -50.38 61.33
C THR A 387 -31.15 -51.76 60.95
N PHE A 388 -30.32 -52.78 61.18
CA PHE A 388 -30.63 -54.19 60.97
C PHE A 388 -31.27 -54.78 62.22
N THR A 389 -32.37 -55.51 62.06
CA THR A 389 -33.02 -56.26 63.14
C THR A 389 -32.63 -57.72 63.00
N VAL A 390 -31.71 -58.17 63.84
CA VAL A 390 -31.21 -59.55 63.89
C VAL A 390 -32.00 -60.33 64.91
N ASN A 391 -32.73 -61.34 64.47
CA ASN A 391 -33.35 -62.31 65.36
C ASN A 391 -32.28 -63.32 65.81
N VAL A 392 -32.02 -63.38 67.13
CA VAL A 392 -31.18 -64.41 67.72
C VAL A 392 -32.08 -65.43 68.39
N LYS A 393 -32.03 -66.66 67.90
CA LYS A 393 -32.78 -67.80 68.41
C LYS A 393 -31.83 -68.76 69.10
N LYS A 394 -32.02 -68.98 70.40
CA LYS A 394 -31.28 -69.98 71.16
C LYS A 394 -32.21 -71.09 71.64
N THR A 395 -31.92 -72.31 71.22
CA THR A 395 -32.65 -73.51 71.63
C THR A 395 -31.93 -74.17 72.80
N TYR A 396 -32.57 -74.20 73.96
CA TYR A 396 -32.08 -74.90 75.15
C TYR A 396 -32.73 -76.27 75.25
N THR A 397 -31.93 -77.33 75.23
CA THR A 397 -32.42 -78.69 75.49
C THR A 397 -32.24 -78.97 76.98
N LEU A 398 -33.36 -78.97 77.72
CA LEU A 398 -33.42 -79.20 79.15
C LEU A 398 -33.65 -80.69 79.42
N THR A 399 -32.80 -81.32 80.22
CA THR A 399 -32.93 -82.76 80.52
C THR A 399 -32.97 -83.02 82.02
N TRP A 400 -33.94 -83.79 82.50
CA TRP A 400 -34.07 -84.20 83.92
C TRP A 400 -34.69 -85.59 84.04
N THR A 401 -34.81 -86.13 85.25
CA THR A 401 -35.30 -87.48 85.52
C THR A 401 -36.43 -87.44 86.56
N GLU A 402 -37.61 -88.00 86.24
CA GLU A 402 -38.75 -88.08 87.17
C GLU A 402 -38.89 -89.48 87.77
N LYS A 403 -39.23 -89.54 89.07
CA LYS A 403 -39.45 -90.78 89.84
C LYS A 403 -40.94 -91.02 90.05
N THR A 404 -41.47 -92.12 89.54
CA THR A 404 -42.83 -92.60 89.84
C THR A 404 -42.79 -93.86 90.71
N GLU A 405 -43.48 -93.83 91.85
CA GLU A 405 -43.56 -94.96 92.79
C GLU A 405 -44.50 -96.04 92.23
N ASN A 406 -43.96 -97.24 92.03
CA ASN A 406 -44.75 -98.41 91.67
C ASN A 406 -45.24 -99.08 92.96
N GLY A 407 -46.54 -99.34 93.04
CA GLY A 407 -47.18 -99.98 94.20
C GLY A 407 -46.59 -101.34 94.59
N ASN A 408 -47.07 -101.91 95.69
CA ASN A 408 -46.48 -103.09 96.30
C ASN A 408 -46.63 -104.35 95.43
N GLY A 409 -45.55 -105.14 95.34
CA GLY A 409 -45.55 -106.45 94.68
C GLY A 409 -46.31 -107.53 95.49
N PRO A 410 -46.52 -108.74 94.93
CA PRO A 410 -47.30 -109.83 95.55
C PRO A 410 -46.76 -110.31 96.91
N ASP A 411 -45.52 -109.95 97.24
CA ASP A 411 -44.80 -110.22 98.49
C ASP A 411 -44.85 -109.06 99.50
N GLY A 412 -45.66 -108.03 99.22
CA GLY A 412 -45.89 -106.90 100.12
C GLY A 412 -44.72 -105.92 100.24
N LYS A 413 -43.69 -106.04 99.40
CA LYS A 413 -42.54 -105.12 99.35
C LYS A 413 -42.76 -104.05 98.27
N PRO A 414 -42.41 -102.76 98.55
CA PRO A 414 -42.49 -101.70 97.55
C PRO A 414 -41.50 -101.94 96.41
N LEU A 415 -41.95 -101.78 95.16
CA LEU A 415 -41.10 -101.85 93.98
C LEU A 415 -40.22 -100.59 93.89
N PRO A 416 -38.96 -100.69 93.44
CA PRO A 416 -38.11 -99.52 93.22
C PRO A 416 -38.77 -98.56 92.22
N PRO A 417 -38.71 -97.23 92.46
CA PRO A 417 -39.38 -96.24 91.63
C PRO A 417 -38.76 -96.20 90.23
N MET A 418 -39.63 -96.10 89.21
CA MET A 418 -39.22 -96.01 87.82
C MET A 418 -38.64 -94.61 87.55
N LEU A 419 -37.41 -94.55 87.05
CA LEU A 419 -36.74 -93.31 86.63
C LEU A 419 -37.02 -93.09 85.14
N THR A 420 -37.83 -92.10 84.81
CA THR A 420 -38.12 -91.74 83.42
C THR A 420 -37.28 -90.52 83.03
N PRO A 421 -36.38 -90.62 82.03
CA PRO A 421 -35.70 -89.45 81.51
C PRO A 421 -36.69 -88.56 80.76
N MET A 422 -36.72 -87.30 81.16
CA MET A 422 -37.52 -86.23 80.59
C MET A 422 -36.60 -85.29 79.81
N SER A 423 -37.04 -84.89 78.63
CA SER A 423 -36.36 -83.89 77.80
C SER A 423 -37.39 -82.91 77.27
N GLU A 424 -37.10 -81.63 77.40
CA GLU A 424 -37.92 -80.56 76.88
C GLU A 424 -37.02 -79.52 76.22
N THR A 425 -37.45 -78.95 75.11
CA THR A 425 -36.77 -77.84 74.47
C THR A 425 -37.48 -76.55 74.81
N GLU A 426 -36.73 -75.58 75.33
CA GLU A 426 -37.18 -74.21 75.56
C GLU A 426 -36.43 -73.30 74.59
N VAL A 427 -37.17 -72.48 73.83
CA VAL A 427 -36.61 -71.58 72.82
C VAL A 427 -36.70 -70.15 73.33
N VAL A 428 -35.57 -69.45 73.34
CA VAL A 428 -35.52 -68.01 73.63
C VAL A 428 -35.19 -67.29 72.33
N GLU A 429 -36.12 -66.44 71.89
CA GLU A 429 -35.96 -65.54 70.75
C GLU A 429 -35.87 -64.11 71.24
N LYS A 430 -34.87 -63.37 70.76
CA LYS A 430 -34.72 -61.95 71.08
C LYS A 430 -34.14 -61.20 69.89
N ASP A 431 -34.76 -60.06 69.58
CA ASP A 431 -34.32 -59.18 68.51
C ASP A 431 -33.27 -58.20 69.01
N TYR A 432 -32.21 -58.04 68.22
CA TYR A 432 -31.14 -57.06 68.46
C TYR A 432 -31.08 -56.09 67.28
N GLN A 433 -31.05 -54.80 67.59
CA GLN A 433 -30.88 -53.75 66.58
C GLN A 433 -29.39 -53.43 66.42
N ILE A 434 -28.88 -53.67 65.22
CA ILE A 434 -27.50 -53.40 64.84
C ILE A 434 -27.48 -52.21 63.88
N VAL A 435 -26.79 -51.14 64.27
CA VAL A 435 -26.68 -49.92 63.46
C VAL A 435 -25.37 -49.95 62.69
N ARG A 436 -25.45 -49.67 61.38
CA ARG A 436 -24.30 -49.51 60.49
C ARG A 436 -24.39 -48.16 59.79
N ASP A 437 -23.47 -47.27 60.15
CA ASP A 437 -23.34 -45.96 59.51
C ASP A 437 -22.81 -46.13 58.08
N PHE A 438 -23.16 -45.19 57.21
CA PHE A 438 -22.58 -45.06 55.88
C PHE A 438 -22.23 -43.61 55.54
N SER A 439 -21.21 -43.40 54.70
CA SER A 439 -20.81 -42.09 54.18
C SER A 439 -20.29 -42.21 52.75
N TYR A 440 -20.79 -41.37 51.85
CA TYR A 440 -20.37 -41.31 50.44
C TYR A 440 -20.49 -39.89 49.88
N TRP A 441 -19.76 -39.57 48.82
CA TRP A 441 -19.71 -38.26 48.20
C TRP A 441 -20.42 -38.24 46.85
N THR A 442 -21.22 -37.19 46.62
CA THR A 442 -21.91 -36.93 45.35
C THR A 442 -21.50 -35.57 44.77
N ILE A 443 -21.66 -35.42 43.46
CA ILE A 443 -21.45 -34.17 42.74
C ILE A 443 -22.73 -33.32 42.85
N ASP A 444 -22.66 -32.20 43.56
CA ASP A 444 -23.74 -31.20 43.61
C ASP A 444 -23.52 -30.09 42.58
N ASN A 445 -22.26 -29.78 42.26
CA ASN A 445 -21.86 -28.99 41.10
C ASN A 445 -20.44 -29.39 40.63
N LEU A 446 -20.22 -29.45 39.32
CA LEU A 446 -18.89 -29.56 38.73
C LEU A 446 -18.87 -28.82 37.39
N GLU A 447 -18.02 -27.80 37.29
CA GLU A 447 -17.81 -27.05 36.07
C GLU A 447 -16.31 -26.96 35.79
N VAL A 448 -15.89 -27.34 34.59
CA VAL A 448 -14.51 -27.20 34.12
C VAL A 448 -14.51 -26.52 32.76
N TYR A 449 -13.62 -25.55 32.58
CA TYR A 449 -13.54 -24.72 31.39
C TYR A 449 -12.14 -24.75 30.78
N GLY A 450 -12.07 -24.81 29.45
CA GLY A 450 -10.84 -24.68 28.67
C GLY A 450 -10.82 -23.40 27.87
N ILE A 451 -9.64 -22.90 27.51
CA ILE A 451 -9.50 -21.68 26.71
C ILE A 451 -10.03 -21.94 25.30
N GLU A 452 -10.91 -21.06 24.83
CA GLU A 452 -11.39 -21.05 23.45
C GLU A 452 -10.53 -20.15 22.57
N LYS A 453 -10.39 -18.88 22.96
CA LYS A 453 -9.71 -17.82 22.18
C LYS A 453 -9.52 -16.55 23.03
N ALA A 454 -8.79 -15.59 22.50
CA ALA A 454 -8.85 -14.20 22.95
C ALA A 454 -9.08 -13.25 21.77
N THR A 455 -9.72 -12.11 22.00
CA THR A 455 -9.85 -11.00 21.06
C THR A 455 -9.06 -9.80 21.60
N MET A 456 -8.32 -9.14 20.73
CA MET A 456 -7.54 -7.93 21.06
C MET A 456 -7.92 -6.83 20.08
N GLU A 457 -8.16 -5.62 20.58
CA GLU A 457 -8.67 -4.49 19.82
C GLU A 457 -7.77 -3.28 20.01
N ASN A 458 -7.47 -2.58 18.91
CA ASN A 458 -6.75 -1.31 18.88
C ASN A 458 -6.92 -0.70 17.49
N TYR A 459 -6.93 0.63 17.41
CA TYR A 459 -6.90 1.39 16.15
C TYR A 459 -5.86 0.89 15.12
N ALA A 460 -4.66 0.50 15.57
CA ALA A 460 -3.55 0.09 14.72
C ALA A 460 -3.63 -1.38 14.24
N LEU A 461 -4.53 -2.19 14.80
CA LEU A 461 -4.70 -3.58 14.38
C LEU A 461 -5.48 -3.67 13.06
N PRO A 462 -5.24 -4.70 12.23
CA PRO A 462 -5.95 -4.88 10.97
C PRO A 462 -7.45 -5.07 11.23
N GLY A 463 -8.27 -4.21 10.64
CA GLY A 463 -9.72 -4.20 10.89
C GLY A 463 -10.12 -3.74 12.31
N GLY A 464 -9.18 -3.21 13.09
CA GLY A 464 -9.39 -2.74 14.47
C GLY A 464 -9.39 -3.84 15.54
N SER A 465 -9.38 -5.13 15.14
CA SER A 465 -9.46 -6.27 16.05
C SER A 465 -8.78 -7.50 15.48
N VAL A 466 -8.14 -8.30 16.35
CA VAL A 466 -7.56 -9.59 16.00
C VAL A 466 -7.99 -10.69 16.96
N ILE A 467 -8.18 -11.88 16.41
CA ILE A 467 -8.47 -13.10 17.17
C ILE A 467 -7.17 -13.88 17.38
N LEU A 468 -6.90 -14.26 18.64
CA LEU A 468 -5.84 -15.13 19.09
C LEU A 468 -6.43 -16.52 19.36
N THR A 469 -6.07 -17.50 18.55
CA THR A 469 -6.50 -18.89 18.73
C THR A 469 -5.41 -19.66 19.49
N PRO A 470 -5.75 -20.49 20.50
CA PRO A 470 -4.77 -21.25 21.26
C PRO A 470 -3.90 -22.15 20.36
N ASN A 471 -2.58 -22.01 20.47
CA ASN A 471 -1.61 -22.87 19.80
C ASN A 471 -0.82 -23.71 20.82
N GLY A 472 -0.64 -25.01 20.55
CA GLY A 472 0.02 -25.93 21.47
C GLY A 472 -0.69 -26.09 22.83
N TYR A 473 -2.00 -25.80 22.87
CA TYR A 473 -2.83 -25.91 24.06
C TYR A 473 -3.81 -27.07 23.93
N SER A 474 -3.90 -27.86 25.00
CA SER A 474 -4.93 -28.88 25.16
C SER A 474 -5.81 -28.50 26.35
N ALA A 475 -7.12 -28.49 26.13
CA ALA A 475 -8.09 -28.34 27.21
C ALA A 475 -7.92 -29.46 28.25
N PRO A 476 -8.25 -29.22 29.53
CA PRO A 476 -8.21 -30.27 30.55
C PRO A 476 -9.13 -31.42 30.15
N SER A 477 -8.68 -32.66 30.38
CA SER A 477 -9.50 -33.85 30.19
C SER A 477 -10.25 -34.16 31.49
N VAL A 478 -11.57 -34.20 31.42
CA VAL A 478 -12.42 -34.48 32.58
C VAL A 478 -13.42 -35.56 32.22
N ASP A 479 -13.47 -36.63 33.03
CA ASP A 479 -14.49 -37.67 32.96
C ASP A 479 -15.18 -37.73 34.32
N ALA A 480 -16.51 -37.74 34.32
CA ALA A 480 -17.28 -37.81 35.55
C ALA A 480 -18.53 -38.67 35.36
N LYS A 481 -18.89 -39.40 36.42
CA LYS A 481 -20.14 -40.16 36.50
C LYS A 481 -20.85 -39.75 37.77
N ASN A 482 -22.09 -39.30 37.64
CA ASN A 482 -22.92 -38.93 38.76
C ASN A 482 -24.18 -39.81 38.83
N SER A 483 -24.65 -40.11 40.04
CA SER A 483 -26.00 -40.59 40.27
C SER A 483 -26.68 -39.77 41.37
N ASP A 484 -27.97 -39.50 41.19
CA ASP A 484 -28.80 -38.90 42.23
C ASP A 484 -29.53 -39.98 43.06
N SER A 485 -29.41 -41.26 42.65
CA SER A 485 -30.07 -42.40 43.27
C SER A 485 -29.30 -42.91 44.49
N PHE A 486 -29.94 -42.97 45.65
CA PHE A 486 -29.32 -43.43 46.89
C PHE A 486 -28.81 -44.87 46.80
N GLU A 487 -29.57 -45.73 46.13
CA GLU A 487 -29.30 -47.15 45.92
C GLU A 487 -28.07 -47.39 45.03
N ASP A 488 -27.71 -46.40 44.20
CA ASP A 488 -26.48 -46.44 43.42
C ASP A 488 -25.24 -46.12 44.26
N HIS A 489 -25.38 -45.72 45.52
CA HIS A 489 -24.26 -45.34 46.37
C HIS A 489 -24.06 -46.25 47.58
N VAL A 490 -25.12 -46.89 48.07
CA VAL A 490 -25.06 -47.70 49.29
C VAL A 490 -25.73 -49.05 49.08
N THR A 491 -24.94 -50.12 49.17
CA THR A 491 -25.41 -51.50 49.19
C THR A 491 -25.48 -51.98 50.65
N PRO A 492 -26.64 -52.41 51.16
CA PRO A 492 -26.79 -52.84 52.54
C PRO A 492 -25.94 -54.07 52.84
N ALA A 493 -25.43 -54.16 54.07
CA ALA A 493 -24.70 -55.33 54.55
C ALA A 493 -25.55 -56.61 54.44
N SER A 494 -24.91 -57.76 54.18
CA SER A 494 -25.56 -59.05 54.34
C SER A 494 -25.85 -59.31 55.82
N CYS A 495 -27.07 -59.77 56.11
CA CYS A 495 -27.53 -60.09 57.46
C CYS A 495 -28.11 -61.51 57.48
N LYS A 496 -27.87 -62.27 58.56
CA LYS A 496 -28.44 -63.61 58.81
C LYS A 496 -28.98 -63.70 60.23
N SER A 497 -30.03 -64.51 60.46
CA SER A 497 -30.40 -64.88 61.84
C SER A 497 -29.32 -65.72 62.48
N VAL A 498 -29.21 -65.61 63.81
CA VAL A 498 -28.23 -66.37 64.60
C VAL A 498 -28.97 -67.49 65.32
N GLU A 499 -28.63 -68.73 64.98
CA GLU A 499 -29.14 -69.93 65.65
C GLU A 499 -28.07 -70.47 66.60
N LEU A 500 -28.41 -70.55 67.89
CA LEU A 500 -27.54 -71.08 68.94
C LEU A 500 -28.22 -72.27 69.63
N SER A 501 -27.45 -73.24 70.10
CA SER A 501 -27.99 -74.38 70.85
C SER A 501 -27.14 -74.69 72.08
N GLN A 502 -27.80 -75.11 73.15
CA GLN A 502 -27.13 -75.51 74.39
C GLN A 502 -27.98 -76.52 75.16
N THR A 503 -27.34 -77.55 75.73
CA THR A 503 -28.01 -78.51 76.60
C THR A 503 -27.77 -78.17 78.06
N ILE A 504 -28.82 -78.06 78.87
CA ILE A 504 -28.75 -77.80 80.31
C ILE A 504 -29.26 -79.04 81.07
N PRO A 505 -28.40 -79.78 81.79
CA PRO A 505 -28.82 -80.91 82.60
C PRO A 505 -29.34 -80.44 83.97
N GLY A 506 -30.55 -80.87 84.34
CA GLY A 506 -31.23 -80.54 85.60
C GLY A 506 -31.26 -81.63 86.67
N GLY A 507 -30.74 -82.83 86.35
CA GLY A 507 -30.68 -83.93 87.32
C GLY A 507 -32.06 -84.51 87.62
N ASP A 508 -32.57 -84.29 88.83
CA ASP A 508 -33.86 -84.81 89.31
C ASP A 508 -35.03 -83.81 89.23
N LYS A 509 -34.81 -82.61 88.67
CA LYS A 509 -35.84 -81.61 88.39
C LYS A 509 -35.56 -80.83 87.11
N ARG A 510 -36.61 -80.32 86.47
CA ARG A 510 -36.47 -79.45 85.29
C ARG A 510 -35.58 -78.24 85.62
N PRO A 511 -34.49 -78.00 84.86
CA PRO A 511 -33.64 -76.83 85.06
C PRO A 511 -34.28 -75.56 84.46
N ASP A 512 -33.97 -74.40 85.03
CA ASP A 512 -34.45 -73.09 84.54
C ASP A 512 -33.44 -72.45 83.57
N VAL A 513 -33.94 -71.78 82.53
CA VAL A 513 -33.14 -71.00 81.58
C VAL A 513 -32.91 -69.58 82.15
N LYS A 514 -31.65 -69.14 82.27
CA LYS A 514 -31.32 -67.78 82.72
C LYS A 514 -31.32 -66.80 81.53
N PRO A 515 -31.71 -65.52 81.72
CA PRO A 515 -31.56 -64.51 80.69
C PRO A 515 -30.08 -64.33 80.30
N GLU A 516 -29.76 -64.48 79.02
CA GLU A 516 -28.44 -64.23 78.42
C GLU A 516 -28.53 -63.03 77.46
N ASP A 517 -27.41 -62.32 77.29
CA ASP A 517 -27.24 -61.25 76.30
C ASP A 517 -26.45 -61.78 75.09
N PHE A 518 -27.07 -61.74 73.92
CA PHE A 518 -26.50 -62.24 72.66
C PHE A 518 -26.03 -61.10 71.74
N THR A 519 -25.83 -59.89 72.30
CA THR A 519 -25.41 -58.70 71.54
C THR A 519 -24.16 -58.96 70.69
N SER A 520 -23.16 -59.69 71.21
CA SER A 520 -21.91 -59.98 70.46
C SER A 520 -22.13 -60.90 69.26
N GLN A 521 -23.07 -61.84 69.36
CA GLN A 521 -23.40 -62.79 68.30
C GLN A 521 -24.28 -62.13 67.23
N ALA A 522 -25.21 -61.24 67.64
CA ALA A 522 -25.97 -60.40 66.73
C ALA A 522 -25.05 -59.41 65.96
N GLU A 523 -24.08 -58.79 66.63
CA GLU A 523 -23.07 -57.92 66.00
C GLU A 523 -22.23 -58.67 64.95
N GLY A 524 -21.82 -59.91 65.25
CA GLY A 524 -21.05 -60.75 64.31
C GLY A 524 -21.84 -61.27 63.10
N ALA A 525 -23.18 -61.17 63.13
CA ALA A 525 -24.07 -61.66 62.07
C ALA A 525 -24.39 -60.62 60.99
N VAL A 526 -23.98 -59.37 61.18
CA VAL A 526 -24.18 -58.26 60.26
C VAL A 526 -22.84 -57.70 59.81
N GLY A 527 -22.56 -57.75 58.50
CA GLY A 527 -21.37 -57.13 57.92
C GLY A 527 -21.39 -55.59 57.97
N GLN A 528 -20.48 -54.95 57.25
CA GLN A 528 -20.52 -53.51 57.01
C GLN A 528 -21.27 -53.19 55.72
N ASN A 529 -21.94 -52.03 55.67
CA ASN A 529 -22.54 -51.53 54.43
C ASN A 529 -21.42 -51.24 53.43
N LYS A 530 -21.68 -51.52 52.16
CA LYS A 530 -20.77 -51.12 51.10
C LYS A 530 -21.21 -49.80 50.50
N VAL A 531 -20.26 -48.88 50.30
CA VAL A 531 -20.50 -47.53 49.81
C VAL A 531 -19.59 -47.21 48.64
N LYS A 532 -20.06 -46.37 47.71
CA LYS A 532 -19.26 -45.80 46.63
C LYS A 532 -19.66 -44.36 46.32
N ASN A 533 -18.67 -43.53 46.03
CA ASN A 533 -18.89 -42.16 45.57
C ASN A 533 -19.38 -42.12 44.12
N ASP A 534 -19.76 -40.92 43.68
CA ASP A 534 -19.63 -40.53 42.28
C ASP A 534 -18.16 -40.64 41.80
N LEU A 535 -17.93 -40.52 40.49
CA LEU A 535 -16.60 -40.55 39.89
C LEU A 535 -16.26 -39.18 39.31
N VAL A 536 -15.06 -38.68 39.61
CA VAL A 536 -14.46 -37.54 38.89
C VAL A 536 -12.99 -37.87 38.63
N THR A 537 -12.62 -37.93 37.36
CA THR A 537 -11.23 -38.05 36.89
C THR A 537 -10.85 -36.77 36.16
N PHE A 538 -9.76 -36.13 36.59
CA PHE A 538 -9.24 -34.90 36.01
C PHE A 538 -7.80 -35.14 35.55
N ASN A 539 -7.53 -34.96 34.24
CA ASN A 539 -6.25 -35.24 33.60
C ASN A 539 -5.66 -36.61 34.00
N GLY A 540 -6.51 -37.63 34.04
CA GLY A 540 -6.14 -39.00 34.42
C GLY A 540 -6.00 -39.27 35.92
N SER A 541 -6.08 -38.25 36.79
CA SER A 541 -6.07 -38.40 38.24
C SER A 541 -7.48 -38.51 38.80
N LYS A 542 -7.74 -39.49 39.68
CA LYS A 542 -9.03 -39.61 40.36
C LYS A 542 -9.18 -38.54 41.44
N ILE A 543 -10.03 -37.56 41.18
CA ILE A 543 -10.41 -36.50 42.13
C ILE A 543 -11.45 -37.03 43.11
N MET A 544 -12.41 -37.81 42.60
CA MET A 544 -13.39 -38.54 43.40
C MET A 544 -13.40 -40.00 42.91
N ASP A 545 -13.10 -40.95 43.79
CA ASP A 545 -13.01 -42.37 43.45
C ASP A 545 -14.30 -43.10 43.81
N ASN A 546 -14.87 -43.82 42.84
CA ASN A 546 -16.07 -44.63 42.99
C ASN A 546 -15.77 -46.08 43.42
N GLN A 547 -14.58 -46.35 43.95
CA GLN A 547 -14.23 -47.64 44.52
C GLN A 547 -15.19 -48.01 45.66
N GLU A 548 -15.76 -49.21 45.59
CA GLU A 548 -16.62 -49.77 46.63
C GLU A 548 -15.79 -50.07 47.88
N THR A 549 -16.22 -49.54 49.03
CA THR A 549 -15.55 -49.69 50.34
C THR A 549 -16.58 -49.94 51.44
N GLU A 550 -16.13 -50.41 52.60
CA GLU A 550 -17.01 -50.62 53.75
C GLU A 550 -17.16 -49.33 54.56
N LYS A 551 -18.39 -49.03 55.01
CA LYS A 551 -18.77 -47.93 55.91
C LYS A 551 -18.56 -46.50 55.36
N SER A 552 -17.41 -46.17 54.78
CA SER A 552 -17.12 -44.80 54.33
C SER A 552 -16.29 -44.80 53.07
N ALA A 553 -16.82 -44.14 52.03
CA ALA A 553 -16.14 -44.02 50.75
C ALA A 553 -14.97 -43.02 50.83
N PRO A 554 -13.97 -43.14 49.93
CA PRO A 554 -12.80 -42.26 49.92
C PRO A 554 -13.19 -40.77 49.88
N THR A 555 -12.51 -39.93 50.67
CA THR A 555 -12.76 -38.48 50.62
C THR A 555 -12.22 -37.89 49.32
N PRO A 556 -13.00 -37.06 48.58
CA PRO A 556 -12.53 -36.43 47.36
C PRO A 556 -11.32 -35.54 47.61
N SER A 557 -10.37 -35.57 46.69
CA SER A 557 -9.29 -34.58 46.61
C SER A 557 -9.77 -33.32 45.90
N GLN A 558 -8.93 -32.28 45.87
CA GLN A 558 -9.22 -31.06 45.12
C GLN A 558 -8.74 -31.18 43.68
N ILE A 559 -9.48 -30.56 42.75
CA ILE A 559 -8.95 -30.30 41.41
C ILE A 559 -7.67 -29.45 41.56
N PRO A 560 -6.56 -29.80 40.89
CA PRO A 560 -5.33 -29.01 40.96
C PRO A 560 -5.59 -27.54 40.61
N GLN A 561 -4.76 -26.64 41.15
CA GLN A 561 -4.87 -25.22 40.80
C GLN A 561 -4.34 -24.98 39.38
N PRO A 562 -5.06 -24.22 38.53
CA PRO A 562 -4.59 -23.88 37.20
C PRO A 562 -3.37 -22.94 37.25
N SER A 563 -2.54 -23.04 36.22
CA SER A 563 -1.36 -22.19 36.02
C SER A 563 -1.60 -21.25 34.84
N GLU A 564 -0.81 -20.19 34.73
CA GLU A 564 -0.81 -19.37 33.52
C GLU A 564 -0.38 -20.19 32.30
N ILE A 565 -0.93 -19.85 31.13
CA ILE A 565 -0.53 -20.42 29.84
C ILE A 565 0.87 -20.00 29.43
N ASN A 566 1.51 -20.81 28.58
CA ASN A 566 2.76 -20.43 27.94
C ASN A 566 2.57 -19.22 27.01
N ASN A 567 3.61 -18.39 26.89
CA ASN A 567 3.67 -17.19 26.03
C ASN A 567 3.24 -17.39 24.58
N ASN A 568 3.27 -18.61 24.05
CA ASN A 568 2.91 -18.90 22.66
C ASN A 568 1.48 -19.40 22.47
N VAL A 569 0.73 -19.62 23.57
CA VAL A 569 -0.62 -20.18 23.47
C VAL A 569 -1.57 -19.19 22.82
N LEU A 570 -1.71 -17.98 23.37
CA LEU A 570 -2.51 -16.90 22.78
C LEU A 570 -1.59 -15.82 22.23
N TYR A 571 -0.95 -16.11 21.10
CA TYR A 571 -0.01 -15.22 20.44
C TYR A 571 -0.27 -15.14 18.94
N LYS A 572 -0.24 -13.93 18.39
CA LYS A 572 -0.33 -13.70 16.93
C LYS A 572 0.54 -12.53 16.53
N ASN A 573 1.43 -12.74 15.57
CA ASN A 573 2.28 -11.73 14.95
C ASN A 573 1.84 -11.44 13.50
N GLY A 574 2.55 -10.55 12.80
CA GLY A 574 2.26 -10.22 11.41
C GLY A 574 0.98 -9.42 11.23
N ASN A 575 0.54 -8.70 12.27
CA ASN A 575 -0.65 -7.86 12.19
C ASN A 575 -0.24 -6.50 11.59
N LEU A 576 -0.34 -6.39 10.27
CA LEU A 576 0.06 -5.21 9.50
C LEU A 576 -0.80 -3.98 9.85
N ILE A 577 -0.14 -2.88 10.20
CA ILE A 577 -0.80 -1.57 10.37
C ILE A 577 -1.14 -1.03 8.98
N SER A 578 -2.43 -0.81 8.71
CA SER A 578 -2.87 -0.30 7.40
C SER A 578 -2.31 1.09 7.11
N SER A 579 -1.80 1.30 5.90
CA SER A 579 -1.38 2.62 5.38
C SER A 579 -2.52 3.62 5.25
N SER A 580 -3.78 3.21 5.40
CA SER A 580 -4.92 4.13 5.45
C SER A 580 -5.10 4.83 6.80
N LEU A 581 -4.42 4.35 7.86
CA LEU A 581 -4.56 4.89 9.20
C LEU A 581 -3.73 6.14 9.37
N VAL A 582 -4.40 7.26 9.59
CA VAL A 582 -3.73 8.53 9.91
C VAL A 582 -2.97 8.43 11.22
N ASN A 583 -1.89 9.20 11.32
CA ASN A 583 -1.17 9.44 12.55
C ASN A 583 -2.12 9.70 13.74
N LYS A 584 -1.98 8.91 14.80
CA LYS A 584 -2.81 9.04 16.02
C LYS A 584 -2.05 8.57 17.25
N ALA A 585 -1.96 9.45 18.25
CA ALA A 585 -1.27 9.16 19.51
C ALA A 585 -2.15 8.37 20.49
N ASN A 586 -1.50 7.49 21.26
CA ASN A 586 -2.04 6.84 22.45
C ASN A 586 -3.42 6.19 22.24
N THR A 587 -3.63 5.47 21.14
CA THR A 587 -4.89 4.79 20.90
C THR A 587 -5.08 3.68 21.92
N PRO A 588 -6.23 3.66 22.63
CA PRO A 588 -6.49 2.69 23.67
C PRO A 588 -6.62 1.28 23.09
N SER A 589 -6.23 0.30 23.88
CA SER A 589 -6.36 -1.13 23.55
C SER A 589 -7.31 -1.81 24.53
N THR A 590 -8.12 -2.73 24.01
CA THR A 590 -9.06 -3.55 24.79
C THR A 590 -8.91 -5.02 24.39
N GLY A 591 -9.39 -5.93 25.22
CA GLY A 591 -9.36 -7.36 24.88
C GLY A 591 -10.27 -8.19 25.76
N THR A 592 -10.64 -9.37 25.27
CA THR A 592 -11.49 -10.34 25.99
C THR A 592 -10.94 -11.74 25.78
N ILE A 593 -10.80 -12.52 26.85
CA ILE A 593 -10.46 -13.94 26.81
C ILE A 593 -11.73 -14.79 27.00
N TYR A 594 -11.85 -15.86 26.23
CA TYR A 594 -13.03 -16.73 26.19
C TYR A 594 -12.65 -18.14 26.63
N TYR A 595 -13.50 -18.72 27.47
CA TYR A 595 -13.38 -20.07 27.99
C TYR A 595 -14.65 -20.86 27.66
N ASN A 596 -14.49 -21.99 26.97
CA ASN A 596 -15.57 -22.92 26.68
C ASN A 596 -15.72 -23.96 27.79
N LEU A 597 -16.98 -24.35 28.05
CA LEU A 597 -17.30 -25.40 29.01
C LEU A 597 -16.83 -26.76 28.47
N VAL A 598 -15.92 -27.41 29.20
CA VAL A 598 -15.43 -28.76 28.90
C VAL A 598 -16.39 -29.80 29.48
N LEU A 599 -16.81 -29.60 30.73
CA LEU A 599 -17.77 -30.45 31.42
C LEU A 599 -18.57 -29.59 32.41
N GLY A 600 -19.89 -29.78 32.43
CA GLY A 600 -20.81 -29.16 33.39
C GLY A 600 -21.81 -30.18 33.93
N ILE A 601 -21.79 -30.43 35.23
CA ILE A 601 -22.80 -31.23 35.95
C ILE A 601 -23.51 -30.29 36.92
N LYS A 602 -24.84 -30.22 36.79
CA LYS A 602 -25.70 -29.35 37.61
C LYS A 602 -25.25 -27.88 37.58
N GLY A 603 -24.82 -27.40 36.39
CA GLY A 603 -24.34 -26.04 36.16
C GLY A 603 -23.51 -25.91 34.87
N GLY A 604 -23.00 -24.71 34.62
CA GLY A 604 -22.06 -24.42 33.54
C GLY A 604 -22.63 -23.63 32.34
N SER A 605 -21.85 -22.67 31.86
CA SER A 605 -22.04 -21.93 30.59
C SER A 605 -20.72 -21.27 30.18
N PRO A 606 -20.41 -21.13 28.87
CA PRO A 606 -19.18 -20.46 28.42
C PRO A 606 -18.94 -19.11 29.12
N LYS A 607 -17.68 -18.80 29.41
CA LYS A 607 -17.28 -17.62 30.17
C LYS A 607 -16.39 -16.70 29.32
N SER A 608 -16.54 -15.40 29.52
CA SER A 608 -15.69 -14.39 28.91
C SER A 608 -15.25 -13.37 29.96
N TYR A 609 -13.99 -12.95 29.91
CA TYR A 609 -13.42 -12.01 30.87
C TYR A 609 -12.61 -10.93 30.14
N PRO A 610 -12.62 -9.66 30.62
CA PRO A 610 -11.79 -8.62 30.05
C PRO A 610 -10.30 -8.93 30.29
N ILE A 611 -9.46 -8.55 29.33
CA ILE A 611 -8.00 -8.61 29.44
C ILE A 611 -7.51 -7.25 29.93
N ASN A 612 -6.85 -7.24 31.08
CA ASN A 612 -6.41 -6.00 31.73
C ASN A 612 -4.96 -5.62 31.35
N GLY A 613 -4.60 -4.35 31.50
CA GLY A 613 -3.21 -3.89 31.39
C GLY A 613 -2.63 -3.85 29.98
N ILE A 614 -3.46 -3.83 28.93
CA ILE A 614 -2.99 -3.73 27.54
C ILE A 614 -2.50 -2.30 27.28
N ASN A 615 -1.29 -2.16 26.75
CA ASN A 615 -0.68 -0.86 26.43
C ASN A 615 -1.40 -0.13 25.28
N THR A 616 -1.26 1.19 25.22
CA THR A 616 -1.68 2.00 24.06
C THR A 616 -0.75 1.84 22.88
N VAL A 617 -1.18 2.28 21.69
CA VAL A 617 -0.34 2.34 20.47
C VAL A 617 -0.38 3.75 19.87
N THR A 618 0.76 4.26 19.44
CA THR A 618 0.90 5.55 18.74
C THR A 618 1.30 5.27 17.29
N VAL A 619 0.39 5.51 16.35
CA VAL A 619 0.69 5.41 14.92
C VAL A 619 1.33 6.71 14.46
N HIS A 620 2.55 6.64 13.93
CA HIS A 620 3.29 7.80 13.43
C HIS A 620 4.14 7.47 12.21
N THR A 621 3.64 7.76 11.02
CA THR A 621 4.36 7.48 9.77
C THR A 621 5.27 8.66 9.41
N PRO A 622 6.59 8.45 9.28
CA PRO A 622 7.56 9.52 9.08
C PRO A 622 7.65 9.94 7.61
N ALA A 623 7.87 11.23 7.40
CA ALA A 623 8.30 11.85 6.15
C ALA A 623 9.40 12.87 6.46
N VAL A 624 10.40 12.94 5.58
CA VAL A 624 11.52 13.90 5.64
C VAL A 624 11.72 14.57 4.29
N ASN A 625 12.29 15.77 4.30
CA ASN A 625 12.58 16.56 3.12
C ASN A 625 13.81 17.47 3.37
N TYR A 626 14.92 17.17 2.70
CA TYR A 626 16.17 17.92 2.77
C TYR A 626 16.67 18.16 1.35
N SER A 627 15.89 18.93 0.60
CA SER A 627 16.05 19.07 -0.84
C SER A 627 17.16 20.06 -1.21
N SER A 628 17.67 19.92 -2.42
CA SER A 628 18.67 20.87 -2.96
C SER A 628 18.49 21.07 -4.46
N VAL A 629 18.96 22.22 -4.95
CA VAL A 629 19.07 22.53 -6.38
C VAL A 629 20.54 22.77 -6.69
N SER A 630 21.06 22.14 -7.76
CA SER A 630 22.44 22.33 -8.21
C SER A 630 22.74 23.78 -8.53
N ASP A 631 23.97 24.21 -8.25
CA ASP A 631 24.42 25.58 -8.45
C ASP A 631 25.38 25.67 -9.64
N ASP A 632 24.94 26.26 -10.75
CA ASP A 632 25.72 26.40 -11.99
C ASP A 632 26.58 27.68 -12.00
N ARG A 633 27.35 27.88 -10.92
CA ARG A 633 28.28 29.01 -10.78
C ARG A 633 29.23 29.20 -11.97
N PRO A 634 29.81 28.15 -12.58
CA PRO A 634 30.77 28.32 -13.67
C PRO A 634 30.23 29.07 -14.89
N HIS A 635 28.90 29.19 -15.04
CA HIS A 635 28.24 29.88 -16.14
C HIS A 635 27.54 31.17 -15.69
N ASN A 636 27.72 31.59 -14.43
CA ASN A 636 27.11 32.80 -13.89
C ASN A 636 27.94 34.04 -14.24
N GLN A 637 27.36 34.87 -15.10
CA GLN A 637 27.98 36.09 -15.64
C GLN A 637 27.61 37.38 -14.89
N LYS A 638 26.90 37.30 -13.76
CA LYS A 638 26.51 38.50 -12.98
C LYS A 638 27.75 39.15 -12.36
N ILE A 639 27.79 40.48 -12.46
CA ILE A 639 28.82 41.29 -11.78
C ILE A 639 28.60 41.28 -10.27
N ASN A 640 27.34 41.20 -9.83
CA ASN A 640 26.94 41.06 -8.43
C ASN A 640 26.08 39.78 -8.24
N PRO A 641 26.71 38.58 -8.10
CA PRO A 641 25.97 37.33 -7.93
C PRO A 641 25.41 37.15 -6.52
N ALA A 642 24.28 36.44 -6.39
CA ALA A 642 23.69 36.08 -5.09
C ALA A 642 24.37 34.81 -4.52
N LEU A 643 25.22 34.97 -3.51
CA LEU A 643 26.03 33.87 -2.95
C LEU A 643 25.25 32.89 -2.05
N ASP A 644 24.06 33.28 -1.60
CA ASP A 644 23.16 32.48 -0.76
C ASP A 644 22.13 31.67 -1.56
N ARG A 645 22.25 31.66 -2.90
CA ARG A 645 21.31 31.03 -3.82
C ARG A 645 22.04 30.16 -4.84
N SER A 646 21.39 29.09 -5.28
CA SER A 646 21.89 28.32 -6.42
C SER A 646 21.62 29.09 -7.72
N ALA A 647 22.64 29.29 -8.55
CA ALA A 647 22.46 29.86 -9.88
C ALA A 647 21.90 28.79 -10.82
N VAL A 648 20.81 29.10 -11.50
CA VAL A 648 20.26 28.30 -12.61
C VAL A 648 20.27 29.15 -13.88
N ILE A 649 20.84 28.63 -14.96
CA ILE A 649 21.15 29.43 -16.15
C ILE A 649 20.16 29.12 -17.27
N LEU A 650 19.67 30.16 -17.96
CA LEU A 650 18.74 30.01 -19.07
C LEU A 650 19.32 29.08 -20.16
N ASP A 651 18.46 28.22 -20.70
CA ASP A 651 18.77 27.18 -21.70
C ASP A 651 19.65 26.02 -21.24
N ARG A 652 19.97 25.95 -19.95
CA ARG A 652 20.87 24.94 -19.39
C ARG A 652 20.15 23.98 -18.44
N PRO A 653 20.68 22.76 -18.29
CA PRO A 653 20.16 21.81 -17.32
C PRO A 653 20.57 22.19 -15.90
N PHE A 654 19.70 21.87 -14.93
CA PHE A 654 20.00 21.89 -13.51
C PHE A 654 19.41 20.65 -12.83
N ILE A 655 19.99 20.23 -11.71
CA ILE A 655 19.63 19.03 -10.98
C ILE A 655 18.89 19.42 -9.70
N VAL A 656 17.75 18.79 -9.49
CA VAL A 656 17.01 18.80 -8.23
C VAL A 656 17.28 17.50 -7.49
N THR A 657 17.57 17.60 -6.20
CA THR A 657 17.73 16.45 -5.30
C THR A 657 16.62 16.44 -4.26
N ILE A 658 15.88 15.33 -4.17
CA ILE A 658 14.85 15.09 -3.13
C ILE A 658 15.17 13.77 -2.42
N PRO A 659 15.95 13.83 -1.32
CA PRO A 659 16.30 12.63 -0.57
C PRO A 659 15.09 12.08 0.21
N THR A 660 15.09 10.77 0.43
CA THR A 660 14.17 10.09 1.35
C THR A 660 14.82 9.82 2.71
N SER A 661 16.12 10.14 2.84
CA SER A 661 16.88 10.05 4.07
C SER A 661 17.05 11.40 4.75
N GLY A 662 17.15 11.36 6.07
CA GLY A 662 17.39 12.54 6.88
C GLY A 662 17.03 12.33 8.34
N GLN A 663 17.23 13.36 9.15
CA GLN A 663 16.94 13.33 10.59
C GLN A 663 15.42 13.45 10.83
N HIS A 664 14.88 12.59 11.69
CA HIS A 664 13.53 12.66 12.27
C HIS A 664 13.59 12.67 13.82
N LEU A 665 12.60 12.14 14.53
CA LEU A 665 12.58 11.98 15.99
C LEU A 665 13.67 11.00 16.45
N ASN A 666 14.29 11.27 17.60
CA ASN A 666 15.27 10.37 18.22
C ASN A 666 14.59 9.33 19.12
N ILE A 667 13.76 8.47 18.53
CA ILE A 667 13.03 7.37 19.20
C ILE A 667 13.34 6.04 18.49
N PRO A 668 13.14 4.86 19.12
CA PRO A 668 13.45 3.56 18.52
C PRO A 668 12.79 3.39 17.15
N GLY A 669 13.58 3.02 16.15
CA GLY A 669 13.13 2.84 14.76
C GLY A 669 13.15 4.10 13.89
N TYR A 670 13.35 5.28 14.48
CA TYR A 670 13.47 6.58 13.78
C TYR A 670 14.94 7.07 13.81
N GLY A 671 15.18 8.39 13.83
CA GLY A 671 16.50 9.01 13.79
C GLY A 671 16.94 9.48 12.40
N ASN A 672 18.24 9.49 12.14
CA ASN A 672 18.81 9.80 10.82
C ASN A 672 18.94 8.53 9.97
N ARG A 673 17.97 8.30 9.08
CA ARG A 673 17.90 7.10 8.23
C ARG A 673 17.10 7.36 6.96
N ASP A 674 17.01 6.34 6.11
CA ASP A 674 16.12 6.34 4.96
C ASP A 674 14.68 5.97 5.36
N TYR A 675 13.73 6.79 4.88
CA TYR A 675 12.29 6.67 5.10
C TYR A 675 11.51 6.39 3.81
N ALA A 676 12.18 6.05 2.70
CA ALA A 676 11.53 5.78 1.41
C ALA A 676 10.31 4.83 1.51
N LYS A 677 10.39 3.81 2.39
CA LYS A 677 9.31 2.85 2.67
C LYS A 677 7.97 3.53 3.02
N TYR A 678 8.01 4.68 3.68
CA TYR A 678 6.83 5.34 4.28
C TYR A 678 6.36 6.56 3.47
N VAL A 679 6.89 6.75 2.26
CA VAL A 679 6.59 7.91 1.41
C VAL A 679 5.56 7.52 0.36
N ARG A 680 4.52 8.35 0.19
CA ARG A 680 3.57 8.25 -0.93
C ARG A 680 4.10 8.92 -2.19
N ASN A 681 4.53 10.17 -2.04
CA ASN A 681 4.93 11.05 -3.13
C ASN A 681 6.09 11.94 -2.70
N LYS A 682 6.98 12.22 -3.64
CA LYS A 682 7.95 13.31 -3.58
C LYS A 682 7.63 14.28 -4.69
N GLN A 683 7.57 15.56 -4.39
CA GLN A 683 7.15 16.55 -5.38
C GLN A 683 8.02 17.80 -5.31
N VAL A 684 8.25 18.40 -6.47
CA VAL A 684 8.86 19.71 -6.65
C VAL A 684 7.87 20.64 -7.32
N TRP A 685 7.88 21.91 -6.95
CA TRP A 685 7.08 22.96 -7.54
C TRP A 685 7.99 24.11 -7.95
N PHE A 686 7.90 24.50 -9.21
CA PHE A 686 8.67 25.61 -9.76
C PHE A 686 7.76 26.85 -9.95
N PRO A 687 8.18 28.03 -9.49
CA PRO A 687 7.52 29.30 -9.83
C PRO A 687 7.82 29.78 -11.26
N PHE A 688 8.57 29.00 -12.03
CA PHE A 688 8.93 29.23 -13.43
C PHE A 688 8.78 27.94 -14.24
N ASP A 689 8.73 28.09 -15.56
CA ASP A 689 8.56 26.98 -16.48
C ASP A 689 9.83 26.11 -16.52
N VAL A 690 9.68 24.80 -16.69
CA VAL A 690 10.81 23.87 -16.88
C VAL A 690 10.48 22.81 -17.92
N TYR A 691 11.51 22.20 -18.50
CA TYR A 691 11.38 20.94 -19.22
C TYR A 691 12.02 19.80 -18.44
N ASN A 692 11.65 18.56 -18.78
CA ASN A 692 12.48 17.40 -18.43
C ASN A 692 13.87 17.47 -19.10
N ALA A 693 14.75 16.53 -18.71
CA ALA A 693 16.14 16.44 -19.19
C ALA A 693 16.29 16.44 -20.73
N ASP A 694 15.38 15.81 -21.46
CA ASP A 694 15.48 15.67 -22.93
C ASP A 694 14.73 16.78 -23.70
N LYS A 695 14.19 17.78 -23.00
CA LYS A 695 13.34 18.86 -23.57
C LYS A 695 12.11 18.34 -24.34
N THR A 696 11.61 17.15 -23.98
CA THR A 696 10.45 16.49 -24.61
C THR A 696 9.14 16.73 -23.87
N ILE A 697 9.19 16.94 -22.56
CA ILE A 697 8.02 17.21 -21.70
C ILE A 697 8.15 18.60 -21.11
N PHE A 698 7.17 19.44 -21.37
CA PHE A 698 7.05 20.80 -20.84
C PHE A 698 6.22 20.80 -19.55
N TYR A 699 6.75 21.38 -18.48
CA TYR A 699 6.05 21.63 -17.22
C TYR A 699 5.86 23.14 -17.04
N PRO A 700 4.63 23.66 -17.17
CA PRO A 700 4.36 25.07 -16.91
C PRO A 700 4.56 25.39 -15.42
N LYS A 701 4.97 26.63 -15.13
CA LYS A 701 5.10 27.13 -13.77
C LYS A 701 3.82 26.94 -12.97
N GLY A 702 3.97 26.81 -11.64
CA GLY A 702 2.82 26.76 -10.75
C GLY A 702 2.24 25.36 -10.53
N GLN A 703 2.91 24.30 -10.99
CA GLN A 703 2.44 22.92 -10.86
C GLN A 703 3.39 22.06 -10.02
N TRP A 704 2.82 21.12 -9.25
CA TRP A 704 3.58 20.08 -8.57
C TRP A 704 3.95 18.98 -9.55
N ILE A 705 5.23 18.63 -9.59
CA ILE A 705 5.78 17.57 -10.43
C ILE A 705 6.14 16.40 -9.52
N ASP A 706 5.54 15.24 -9.76
CA ASP A 706 5.87 14.00 -9.06
C ASP A 706 7.23 13.45 -9.49
N ILE A 707 8.08 13.18 -8.49
CA ILE A 707 9.37 12.52 -8.65
C ILE A 707 9.27 11.11 -8.07
N PRO A 708 9.65 10.06 -8.81
CA PRO A 708 9.66 8.69 -8.30
C PRO A 708 10.42 8.58 -6.98
N ILE A 709 9.90 7.80 -6.02
CA ILE A 709 10.47 7.69 -4.66
C ILE A 709 11.94 7.26 -4.70
N ALA A 710 12.26 6.26 -5.52
CA ALA A 710 13.62 5.75 -5.69
C ALA A 710 14.57 6.74 -6.41
N GLN A 711 14.04 7.73 -7.12
CA GLN A 711 14.83 8.72 -7.86
C GLN A 711 15.19 9.90 -6.95
N LEU A 712 16.42 9.95 -6.48
CA LEU A 712 16.87 11.03 -5.60
C LEU A 712 17.24 12.30 -6.39
N ASN A 713 17.82 12.15 -7.58
CA ASN A 713 18.25 13.26 -8.44
C ASN A 713 17.38 13.32 -9.70
N THR A 714 16.98 14.52 -10.11
CA THR A 714 16.20 14.76 -11.33
C THR A 714 16.76 15.96 -12.09
N THR A 715 17.09 15.77 -13.37
CA THR A 715 17.54 16.85 -14.25
C THR A 715 16.36 17.52 -14.92
N PHE A 716 16.30 18.85 -14.82
CA PHE A 716 15.38 19.71 -15.55
C PHE A 716 16.17 20.64 -16.47
N ASN A 717 15.55 21.13 -17.55
CA ASN A 717 16.11 22.20 -18.38
C ASN A 717 15.32 23.49 -18.18
N LEU A 718 16.04 24.60 -18.06
CA LEU A 718 15.43 25.92 -17.92
C LEU A 718 15.16 26.54 -19.30
N PRO A 719 13.91 26.86 -19.67
CA PRO A 719 13.60 27.51 -20.94
C PRO A 719 14.13 28.95 -21.02
N VAL A 720 14.51 29.40 -22.21
CA VAL A 720 15.06 30.76 -22.45
C VAL A 720 14.09 31.91 -22.13
N TRP A 721 12.78 31.68 -22.19
CA TRP A 721 11.77 32.72 -21.97
C TRP A 721 11.40 32.92 -20.50
N VAL A 722 11.96 32.13 -19.59
CA VAL A 722 11.80 32.38 -18.16
C VAL A 722 12.44 33.72 -17.83
N ASP A 723 11.71 34.54 -17.07
CA ASP A 723 12.24 35.83 -16.62
C ASP A 723 13.39 35.61 -15.63
N GLU A 724 14.43 36.42 -15.75
CA GLU A 724 15.53 36.41 -14.79
C GLU A 724 15.12 37.00 -13.45
N GLY A 725 15.66 36.44 -12.37
CA GLY A 725 15.35 36.91 -11.03
C GLY A 725 15.48 35.85 -9.95
N PHE A 726 15.06 36.22 -8.74
CA PHE A 726 15.10 35.36 -7.58
C PHE A 726 13.81 34.58 -7.42
N TYR A 727 13.93 33.28 -7.18
CA TYR A 727 12.80 32.37 -7.05
C TYR A 727 12.99 31.42 -5.86
N ASP A 728 11.87 30.96 -5.33
CA ASP A 728 11.82 29.96 -4.27
C ASP A 728 11.19 28.68 -4.85
N VAL A 729 11.98 27.63 -4.97
CA VAL A 729 11.54 26.31 -5.43
C VAL A 729 11.04 25.54 -4.22
N LEU A 730 9.81 25.04 -4.29
CA LEU A 730 9.16 24.37 -3.16
C LEU A 730 9.22 22.86 -3.32
N PHE A 731 9.44 22.17 -2.20
CA PHE A 731 9.51 20.71 -2.15
C PHE A 731 8.55 20.19 -1.12
N ARG A 732 7.98 19.01 -1.38
CA ARG A 732 7.24 18.26 -0.37
C ARG A 732 7.42 16.75 -0.50
N THR A 733 7.52 16.09 0.63
CA THR A 733 7.48 14.63 0.79
C THR A 733 6.25 14.29 1.60
N ILE A 734 5.36 13.50 1.03
CA ILE A 734 4.06 13.16 1.62
C ILE A 734 4.14 11.74 2.17
N ALA A 735 3.82 11.53 3.44
CA ALA A 735 3.76 10.20 4.05
C ALA A 735 2.66 9.33 3.39
N GLU A 736 2.86 8.02 3.34
CA GLU A 736 1.91 7.06 2.74
C GLU A 736 0.51 7.13 3.36
N ASN A 737 0.42 7.47 4.65
CA ASN A 737 -0.82 7.57 5.40
C ASN A 737 -1.40 8.99 5.49
N ALA A 738 -0.91 9.92 4.66
CA ALA A 738 -1.42 11.27 4.63
C ALA A 738 -2.92 11.27 4.23
N PRO A 739 -3.83 11.84 5.04
CA PRO A 739 -5.24 11.98 4.67
C PRO A 739 -5.41 12.92 3.45
N PRO A 740 -6.59 12.96 2.80
CA PRO A 740 -6.82 13.88 1.67
C PRO A 740 -6.61 15.36 2.01
N SER A 741 -6.95 15.75 3.24
CA SER A 741 -6.60 17.05 3.82
C SER A 741 -5.49 16.85 4.83
N PHE A 742 -4.35 17.50 4.62
CA PHE A 742 -3.16 17.34 5.46
C PHE A 742 -2.54 18.70 5.78
N THR A 743 -1.70 18.72 6.81
CA THR A 743 -0.83 19.85 7.15
C THR A 743 0.63 19.44 7.00
N SER A 744 1.51 20.42 6.87
CA SER A 744 2.94 20.22 6.62
C SER A 744 3.81 20.81 7.71
N GLN A 745 5.02 20.29 7.81
CA GLN A 745 6.09 20.80 8.67
C GLN A 745 7.39 20.93 7.87
N PRO A 746 8.23 21.96 8.11
CA PRO A 746 9.56 22.02 7.52
C PRO A 746 10.43 20.83 7.92
N ASN A 747 11.22 20.32 6.97
CA ASN A 747 12.24 19.26 7.08
C ASN A 747 11.76 17.86 7.45
N ALA A 748 10.88 17.72 8.45
CA ALA A 748 10.37 16.43 8.90
C ALA A 748 9.03 16.62 9.63
N ASN A 749 8.11 15.68 9.48
CA ASN A 749 6.83 15.70 10.22
C ASN A 749 6.98 15.20 11.66
N THR A 750 7.85 15.82 12.47
CA THR A 750 8.10 15.39 13.87
C THR A 750 6.91 15.62 14.79
N ASN A 751 6.02 16.56 14.47
CA ASN A 751 4.72 16.67 15.13
C ASN A 751 3.72 15.75 14.42
N LEU A 752 3.11 14.87 15.20
CA LEU A 752 2.19 13.83 14.77
C LEU A 752 0.94 14.36 14.02
N ALA A 753 0.60 15.64 14.20
CA ALA A 753 -0.48 16.30 13.45
C ALA A 753 -0.17 16.51 11.96
N HIS A 754 1.10 16.45 11.55
CA HIS A 754 1.54 16.66 10.18
C HIS A 754 1.83 15.35 9.45
N HIS A 755 1.57 15.31 8.16
CA HIS A 755 1.83 14.14 7.29
C HIS A 755 2.75 14.47 6.11
N VAL A 756 3.23 15.71 6.05
CA VAL A 756 4.05 16.20 4.96
C VAL A 756 5.27 16.93 5.50
N ALA A 757 6.44 16.57 4.98
CA ALA A 757 7.67 17.31 5.19
C ALA A 757 7.93 18.24 4.00
N THR A 758 8.24 19.50 4.26
CA THR A 758 8.45 20.53 3.22
C THR A 758 9.84 21.13 3.29
N ASP A 759 10.33 21.62 2.17
CA ASP A 759 11.58 22.37 2.08
C ASP A 759 11.46 23.46 1.00
N VAL A 760 12.28 24.50 1.09
CA VAL A 760 12.32 25.63 0.16
C VAL A 760 13.76 25.93 -0.20
N VAL A 761 14.09 25.80 -1.49
CA VAL A 761 15.42 26.11 -2.01
C VAL A 761 15.36 27.39 -2.83
N LYS A 762 16.21 28.35 -2.48
CA LYS A 762 16.34 29.64 -3.15
C LYS A 762 17.22 29.53 -4.38
N VAL A 763 16.76 30.01 -5.52
CA VAL A 763 17.50 30.02 -6.77
C VAL A 763 17.56 31.43 -7.39
N ASP A 764 18.58 31.67 -8.21
CA ASP A 764 18.79 32.87 -9.04
C ASP A 764 18.79 32.44 -10.51
N VAL A 765 17.77 32.84 -11.27
CA VAL A 765 17.68 32.60 -12.72
C VAL A 765 18.48 33.67 -13.44
N VAL A 766 19.49 33.25 -14.21
CA VAL A 766 20.45 34.16 -14.85
C VAL A 766 20.51 33.93 -16.35
N GLY A 767 20.50 35.02 -17.11
CA GLY A 767 20.72 35.05 -18.56
C GLY A 767 22.19 34.93 -18.94
N ARG A 768 22.50 35.12 -20.22
CA ARG A 768 23.88 35.04 -20.75
C ARG A 768 24.17 36.10 -21.80
N LEU A 769 25.43 36.47 -21.90
CA LEU A 769 26.09 37.31 -22.91
C LEU A 769 27.20 36.48 -23.56
N TYR A 770 27.16 36.32 -24.89
CA TYR A 770 27.96 35.30 -25.59
C TYR A 770 28.10 35.57 -27.10
N ASP A 771 28.80 34.68 -27.81
CA ASP A 771 28.95 34.65 -29.27
C ASP A 771 29.56 35.94 -29.87
N PHE A 772 30.47 36.64 -29.17
CA PHE A 772 31.17 37.76 -29.78
C PHE A 772 31.95 37.31 -31.02
N ARG A 773 31.74 37.98 -32.15
CA ARG A 773 32.43 37.66 -33.40
C ARG A 773 32.54 38.86 -34.33
N ILE A 774 33.59 38.86 -35.15
CA ILE A 774 33.77 39.82 -36.24
C ILE A 774 33.19 39.23 -37.52
N THR A 775 32.30 39.98 -38.16
CA THR A 775 31.49 39.53 -39.30
C THR A 775 31.82 40.23 -40.62
N ASP A 776 32.60 41.31 -40.58
CA ASP A 776 33.12 41.96 -41.79
C ASP A 776 34.31 42.88 -41.47
N ILE A 777 35.13 43.19 -42.46
CA ILE A 777 36.24 44.14 -42.39
C ILE A 777 36.25 44.96 -43.69
N ALA A 778 36.25 46.29 -43.57
CA ALA A 778 36.18 47.22 -44.69
C ALA A 778 37.49 47.37 -45.48
N ASP A 779 38.60 46.84 -44.96
CA ASP A 779 39.88 46.77 -45.66
C ASP A 779 39.75 45.84 -46.87
N PHE A 780 40.07 46.34 -48.07
CA PHE A 780 39.87 45.63 -49.34
C PHE A 780 40.59 44.28 -49.40
N ASN A 781 41.68 44.11 -48.65
CA ASN A 781 42.38 42.83 -48.58
C ASN A 781 41.51 41.72 -47.98
N TRP A 782 40.48 42.07 -47.21
CA TRP A 782 39.60 41.13 -46.50
C TRP A 782 38.25 40.93 -47.20
N GLU A 783 37.93 41.69 -48.24
CA GLU A 783 36.60 41.66 -48.89
C GLU A 783 36.23 40.23 -49.32
N THR A 784 37.14 39.51 -49.98
CA THR A 784 36.90 38.14 -50.46
C THR A 784 36.83 37.07 -49.37
N VAL A 785 37.16 37.42 -48.11
CA VAL A 785 36.94 36.53 -46.96
C VAL A 785 35.46 36.52 -46.61
N PHE A 786 34.82 37.68 -46.61
CA PHE A 786 33.42 37.86 -46.20
C PHE A 786 32.44 37.88 -47.37
N ARG A 787 32.90 38.14 -48.60
CA ARG A 787 32.11 38.24 -49.83
C ARG A 787 32.53 37.20 -50.86
N LYS A 788 31.56 36.62 -51.57
CA LYS A 788 31.83 35.61 -52.61
C LYS A 788 32.63 36.17 -53.80
N THR A 789 32.39 37.42 -54.15
CA THR A 789 33.07 38.14 -55.23
C THR A 789 33.29 39.59 -54.80
N THR A 790 34.31 40.24 -55.35
CA THR A 790 34.57 41.67 -55.10
C THR A 790 33.38 42.53 -55.55
N LEU A 791 33.15 43.64 -54.85
CA LEU A 791 32.07 44.62 -55.03
C LEU A 791 30.63 44.08 -54.83
N ASN A 792 30.46 42.80 -54.48
CA ASN A 792 29.18 42.17 -54.19
C ASN A 792 28.89 42.12 -52.69
N SER A 793 27.61 42.19 -52.29
CA SER A 793 27.16 42.07 -50.90
C SER A 793 26.89 40.65 -50.44
N GLU A 794 26.82 39.69 -51.37
CA GLU A 794 26.54 38.29 -51.05
C GLU A 794 27.62 37.70 -50.11
N PRO A 795 27.25 37.28 -48.88
CA PRO A 795 28.21 36.83 -47.89
C PRO A 795 28.73 35.41 -48.20
N THR A 796 29.97 35.13 -47.79
CA THR A 796 30.53 33.76 -47.76
C THR A 796 29.98 32.94 -46.59
N GLY A 797 29.50 33.62 -45.54
CA GLY A 797 29.16 33.03 -44.25
C GLY A 797 30.33 32.96 -43.26
N ALA A 798 31.53 33.43 -43.64
CA ALA A 798 32.68 33.48 -42.75
C ALA A 798 32.48 34.51 -41.63
N ALA A 799 32.91 34.17 -40.42
CA ALA A 799 32.99 35.06 -39.26
C ALA A 799 34.11 34.60 -38.34
N TYR A 800 34.75 35.53 -37.65
CA TYR A 800 35.83 35.26 -36.69
C TYR A 800 35.27 35.27 -35.28
N TYR A 801 35.12 34.08 -34.69
CA TYR A 801 34.59 33.90 -33.34
C TYR A 801 35.69 34.01 -32.28
N VAL A 802 35.30 34.25 -31.02
CA VAL A 802 36.18 34.19 -29.85
C VAL A 802 37.14 32.99 -29.88
N GLY A 803 36.62 31.80 -30.16
CA GLY A 803 37.37 30.57 -30.27
C GLY A 803 36.60 29.49 -31.04
N ASP A 804 37.00 28.23 -30.86
CA ASP A 804 36.45 27.07 -31.55
C ASP A 804 35.28 26.40 -30.82
N LYS A 805 34.82 27.00 -29.73
CA LYS A 805 33.73 26.48 -28.88
C LYS A 805 32.48 27.36 -28.91
N ASP A 806 31.37 26.75 -28.51
CA ASP A 806 30.09 27.40 -28.30
C ASP A 806 30.00 28.07 -26.92
N ILE A 807 28.83 28.64 -26.62
CA ILE A 807 28.54 29.34 -25.37
C ILE A 807 28.86 28.52 -24.11
N ASP A 808 28.76 27.19 -24.19
CA ASP A 808 28.90 26.26 -23.06
C ASP A 808 30.15 25.37 -23.18
N GLY A 809 31.07 25.73 -24.09
CA GLY A 809 32.37 25.10 -24.23
C GLY A 809 32.41 23.84 -25.10
N ALA A 810 31.30 23.48 -25.77
CA ALA A 810 31.30 22.39 -26.75
C ALA A 810 31.84 22.87 -28.11
N PRO A 811 32.40 21.99 -28.95
CA PRO A 811 32.93 22.40 -30.26
C PRO A 811 31.86 23.03 -31.15
N ARG A 812 32.09 24.25 -31.64
CA ARG A 812 31.19 24.95 -32.58
C ARG A 812 31.38 24.51 -34.04
N GLY A 813 32.55 23.97 -34.35
CA GLY A 813 32.90 23.48 -35.69
C GLY A 813 33.60 24.50 -36.60
N ASN A 814 33.80 25.74 -36.16
CA ASN A 814 34.71 26.67 -36.82
C ASN A 814 36.17 26.28 -36.50
N GLN A 815 37.08 26.51 -37.45
CA GLN A 815 38.51 26.20 -37.31
C GLN A 815 39.36 27.41 -37.70
N ALA A 816 40.66 27.36 -37.37
CA ALA A 816 41.62 28.32 -37.86
C ALA A 816 41.55 28.44 -39.40
N PRO A 817 41.66 29.65 -39.97
CA PRO A 817 42.06 30.88 -39.29
C PRO A 817 40.89 31.73 -38.74
N TYR A 818 39.64 31.23 -38.75
CA TYR A 818 38.42 31.98 -38.39
C TYR A 818 38.20 32.14 -36.87
N LEU A 819 39.26 32.56 -36.17
CA LEU A 819 39.32 32.73 -34.72
C LEU A 819 39.88 34.12 -34.38
N LEU A 820 39.42 34.69 -33.27
CA LEU A 820 39.93 35.95 -32.74
C LEU A 820 41.26 35.75 -31.98
N PRO A 821 42.13 36.78 -31.93
CA PRO A 821 42.00 38.07 -32.62
C PRO A 821 42.26 37.99 -34.12
N ILE A 822 41.71 38.93 -34.89
CA ILE A 822 42.14 39.15 -36.29
C ILE A 822 43.52 39.77 -36.28
N ARG A 823 44.45 39.15 -37.02
CA ARG A 823 45.86 39.50 -37.05
C ARG A 823 46.54 38.96 -38.31
N GLN A 824 47.84 39.16 -38.43
CA GLN A 824 48.65 38.47 -39.41
C GLN A 824 48.53 36.95 -39.25
N GLY A 825 48.20 36.26 -40.35
CA GLY A 825 47.87 34.84 -40.39
C GLY A 825 46.40 34.50 -40.25
N SER A 826 45.54 35.47 -39.93
CA SER A 826 44.09 35.25 -39.85
C SER A 826 43.41 35.22 -41.22
N HIS A 827 44.09 35.66 -42.29
CA HIS A 827 43.56 35.59 -43.65
C HIS A 827 43.67 34.16 -44.23
N PRO A 828 42.59 33.55 -44.78
CA PRO A 828 42.58 32.15 -45.23
C PRO A 828 43.42 31.88 -46.49
N VAL A 829 43.65 32.90 -47.31
CA VAL A 829 44.48 32.78 -48.52
C VAL A 829 45.96 32.99 -48.18
N GLN A 830 46.80 32.02 -48.54
CA GLN A 830 48.24 31.95 -48.21
C GLN A 830 49.05 33.19 -48.61
N GLY A 831 48.68 33.86 -49.72
CA GLY A 831 49.35 35.07 -50.20
C GLY A 831 49.20 36.29 -49.28
N TYR A 832 48.26 36.27 -48.34
CA TYR A 832 47.94 37.38 -47.44
C TYR A 832 48.32 37.11 -45.98
N LYS A 833 49.17 36.11 -45.72
CA LYS A 833 49.54 35.70 -44.36
C LYS A 833 50.20 36.81 -43.52
N ASN A 834 50.73 37.86 -44.13
CA ASN A 834 51.36 39.00 -43.45
C ASN A 834 50.40 40.15 -43.11
N ILE A 835 49.15 40.08 -43.58
CA ILE A 835 48.19 41.19 -43.46
C ILE A 835 47.54 41.20 -42.09
N ALA A 836 47.59 42.35 -41.44
CA ALA A 836 46.68 42.76 -40.37
C ALA A 836 45.81 43.93 -40.88
N ILE A 837 44.86 44.41 -40.09
CA ILE A 837 43.96 45.51 -40.53
C ILE A 837 44.75 46.83 -40.55
N LYS A 838 44.60 47.67 -41.57
CA LYS A 838 45.20 49.03 -41.52
C LYS A 838 44.34 49.99 -40.71
N THR A 839 44.97 50.94 -40.02
CA THR A 839 44.24 51.99 -39.29
C THR A 839 43.32 52.78 -40.23
N GLY A 840 42.15 53.22 -39.74
CA GLY A 840 41.12 53.86 -40.57
C GLY A 840 40.06 52.91 -41.14
N TYR A 841 40.39 51.65 -41.43
CA TYR A 841 39.38 50.67 -41.81
C TYR A 841 38.60 50.17 -40.60
N GLN A 842 37.29 50.08 -40.78
CA GLN A 842 36.37 49.56 -39.76
C GLN A 842 36.17 48.05 -39.89
N PHE A 843 35.89 47.40 -38.77
CA PHE A 843 35.33 46.06 -38.73
C PHE A 843 33.91 46.08 -38.17
N SER A 844 33.07 45.19 -38.69
CA SER A 844 31.72 44.93 -38.17
C SER A 844 31.77 43.74 -37.22
N PHE A 845 31.02 43.81 -36.13
CA PHE A 845 30.90 42.71 -35.19
C PHE A 845 29.46 42.54 -34.73
N ASP A 846 29.17 41.36 -34.20
CA ASP A 846 27.95 41.11 -33.46
C ASP A 846 28.22 40.21 -32.25
N LEU A 847 27.25 40.20 -31.33
CA LEU A 847 27.21 39.34 -30.15
C LEU A 847 25.77 39.09 -29.75
N ARG A 848 25.56 38.15 -28.84
CA ARG A 848 24.23 37.70 -28.42
C ARG A 848 24.01 37.83 -26.94
N THR A 849 22.73 38.01 -26.59
CA THR A 849 22.25 37.87 -25.23
C THR A 849 21.05 36.93 -25.19
N LYS A 850 20.86 36.25 -24.06
CA LYS A 850 19.62 35.54 -23.73
C LYS A 850 19.12 35.95 -22.35
N GLY A 851 17.81 36.09 -22.23
CA GLY A 851 17.12 36.56 -21.02
C GLY A 851 16.52 37.96 -21.19
N ASN A 852 16.47 38.73 -20.09
CA ASN A 852 15.78 40.01 -19.98
C ASN A 852 16.64 41.16 -20.50
N MET A 853 16.94 41.13 -21.81
CA MET A 853 17.71 42.16 -22.53
C MET A 853 16.92 42.71 -23.73
N PHE A 854 15.59 42.74 -23.60
CA PHE A 854 14.62 43.12 -24.64
C PHE A 854 13.88 44.45 -24.35
N GLY A 855 14.12 45.08 -23.21
CA GLY A 855 13.59 46.40 -22.86
C GLY A 855 14.15 47.50 -23.76
N THR A 856 13.48 48.66 -23.78
CA THR A 856 13.85 49.82 -24.60
C THR A 856 15.10 50.53 -24.09
N GLY A 857 15.35 50.47 -22.78
CA GLY A 857 16.52 51.00 -22.10
C GLY A 857 17.70 50.02 -21.97
N ASP A 858 17.56 48.81 -22.52
CA ASP A 858 18.62 47.80 -22.48
C ASP A 858 19.68 48.09 -23.54
N ALA A 859 20.95 47.84 -23.21
CA ALA A 859 22.06 48.08 -24.12
C ALA A 859 23.27 47.18 -23.82
N ILE A 860 24.22 47.17 -24.75
CA ILE A 860 25.56 46.60 -24.52
C ILE A 860 26.57 47.72 -24.42
N ARG A 861 27.31 47.77 -23.31
CA ARG A 861 28.46 48.66 -23.14
C ARG A 861 29.73 47.96 -23.56
N ILE A 862 30.52 48.64 -24.39
CA ILE A 862 31.85 48.20 -24.79
C ILE A 862 32.85 49.28 -24.43
N THR A 863 33.91 48.91 -23.70
CA THR A 863 35.00 49.83 -23.34
C THR A 863 36.29 49.36 -24.02
N PRO A 864 36.72 50.00 -25.11
CA PRO A 864 37.99 49.73 -25.77
C PRO A 864 39.20 50.14 -24.91
N ARG A 865 40.25 49.31 -24.92
CA ARG A 865 41.60 49.63 -24.46
C ARG A 865 42.60 49.32 -25.56
N PHE A 866 43.72 50.04 -25.56
CA PHE A 866 44.71 49.95 -26.63
C PHE A 866 46.05 49.50 -26.10
N TYR A 867 46.65 48.53 -26.77
CA TYR A 867 48.00 48.07 -26.48
C TYR A 867 48.84 48.14 -27.74
N PHE A 868 50.15 48.31 -27.60
CA PHE A 868 51.09 48.18 -28.69
C PHE A 868 52.01 46.99 -28.44
N VAL A 869 52.29 46.22 -29.49
CA VAL A 869 53.21 45.09 -29.46
C VAL A 869 54.15 45.16 -30.66
N ASN A 870 55.42 44.83 -30.48
CA ASN A 870 56.39 44.80 -31.57
C ASN A 870 56.06 43.68 -32.57
N LYS A 871 56.61 43.75 -33.79
CA LYS A 871 56.35 42.75 -34.85
C LYS A 871 56.81 41.32 -34.48
N ASP A 872 57.74 41.18 -33.55
CA ASP A 872 58.22 39.89 -33.02
C ASP A 872 57.40 39.36 -31.82
N GLY A 873 56.35 40.09 -31.42
CA GLY A 873 55.50 39.76 -30.27
C GLY A 873 56.02 40.27 -28.93
N SER A 874 57.18 40.94 -28.89
CA SER A 874 57.75 41.49 -27.67
C SER A 874 57.14 42.85 -27.26
N ASN A 875 57.42 43.27 -26.03
CA ASN A 875 57.11 44.60 -25.52
C ASN A 875 55.62 45.02 -25.60
N ARG A 876 54.71 44.08 -25.34
CA ARG A 876 53.28 44.40 -25.19
C ARG A 876 53.10 45.39 -24.04
N GLN A 877 52.62 46.59 -24.35
CA GLN A 877 52.39 47.68 -23.38
C GLN A 877 51.10 48.43 -23.67
N GLU A 878 50.46 48.98 -22.65
CA GLU A 878 49.28 49.84 -22.83
C GLU A 878 49.69 51.20 -23.39
N VAL A 879 48.86 51.75 -24.27
CA VAL A 879 49.20 52.95 -25.05
C VAL A 879 48.06 53.96 -25.08
N ASP A 880 48.44 55.23 -25.18
CA ASP A 880 47.53 56.31 -25.55
C ASP A 880 47.60 56.53 -27.06
N LEU A 881 46.43 56.74 -27.68
CA LEU A 881 46.31 57.02 -29.10
C LEU A 881 45.99 58.50 -29.31
N TYR A 882 46.63 59.10 -30.31
CA TYR A 882 46.39 60.48 -30.72
C TYR A 882 46.09 60.53 -32.22
N TYR A 883 45.26 61.47 -32.65
CA TYR A 883 44.96 61.69 -34.06
C TYR A 883 44.93 63.19 -34.38
N HIS A 884 44.69 63.53 -35.65
CA HIS A 884 44.51 64.91 -36.09
C HIS A 884 43.08 65.11 -36.55
N THR A 885 42.53 66.27 -36.19
CA THR A 885 41.35 66.85 -36.85
C THR A 885 41.83 67.97 -37.77
N ASN A 886 40.94 68.52 -38.60
CA ASN A 886 41.29 69.65 -39.46
C ASN A 886 41.76 70.87 -38.67
N ASP A 887 41.26 71.04 -37.43
CA ASP A 887 41.48 72.24 -36.62
C ASP A 887 42.43 72.01 -35.42
N LYS A 888 42.71 70.75 -35.09
CA LYS A 888 43.52 70.40 -33.90
C LYS A 888 44.43 69.20 -34.15
N LEU A 889 45.72 69.41 -33.88
CA LEU A 889 46.74 68.37 -33.90
C LEU A 889 46.79 67.62 -32.57
N PHE A 890 47.21 66.36 -32.64
CA PHE A 890 47.39 65.43 -31.51
C PHE A 890 46.21 65.44 -30.51
N VAL A 891 44.99 65.22 -31.00
CA VAL A 891 43.80 64.97 -30.16
C VAL A 891 43.94 63.59 -29.53
N LYS A 892 43.98 63.53 -28.20
CA LYS A 892 44.03 62.25 -27.46
C LYS A 892 42.67 61.55 -27.53
N VAL A 893 42.64 60.28 -27.94
CA VAL A 893 41.44 59.43 -27.89
C VAL A 893 40.89 59.40 -26.46
N GLY A 894 39.59 59.68 -26.32
CA GLY A 894 38.88 59.74 -25.05
C GLY A 894 39.10 61.00 -24.22
N SER A 895 39.86 61.98 -24.70
CA SER A 895 39.91 63.30 -24.07
C SER A 895 38.64 64.13 -24.33
N ALA A 896 38.51 65.25 -23.63
CA ALA A 896 37.40 66.19 -23.87
C ALA A 896 37.39 66.75 -25.31
N ASP A 897 38.56 66.76 -25.97
CA ASP A 897 38.72 67.21 -27.36
C ASP A 897 38.38 66.12 -28.38
N ASP A 898 38.22 64.87 -27.96
CA ASP A 898 37.84 63.77 -28.84
C ASP A 898 36.34 63.86 -29.14
N LEU A 899 35.97 64.50 -30.25
CA LEU A 899 34.58 64.75 -30.65
C LEU A 899 34.06 63.77 -31.73
N GLU A 900 34.92 62.89 -32.24
CA GLU A 900 34.58 61.97 -33.32
C GLU A 900 33.53 60.94 -32.89
N LYS A 901 32.52 60.77 -33.74
CA LYS A 901 31.35 59.91 -33.46
C LYS A 901 31.48 58.58 -34.20
N ARG A 902 31.19 57.49 -33.50
CA ARG A 902 30.99 56.15 -34.10
C ARG A 902 29.51 55.91 -34.35
N GLN A 903 29.18 55.53 -35.57
CA GLN A 903 27.81 55.25 -35.99
C GLN A 903 27.72 53.86 -36.61
N VAL A 904 26.50 53.30 -36.59
CA VAL A 904 26.17 52.02 -37.21
C VAL A 904 24.87 52.16 -37.99
N ILE A 905 24.82 51.54 -39.16
CA ILE A 905 23.57 51.34 -39.90
C ILE A 905 23.18 49.87 -39.77
N LEU A 906 22.05 49.59 -39.11
CA LEU A 906 21.60 48.22 -38.85
C LEU A 906 21.29 47.48 -40.16
N ASN A 907 20.49 48.08 -41.03
CA ASN A 907 20.16 47.50 -42.34
C ASN A 907 21.13 47.98 -43.44
N SER A 908 22.43 47.88 -43.15
CA SER A 908 23.48 48.12 -44.14
C SER A 908 23.60 46.94 -45.09
N ARG A 909 23.81 47.22 -46.39
CA ARG A 909 23.94 46.22 -47.46
C ARG A 909 24.92 45.10 -47.12
N LEU A 910 26.03 45.42 -46.47
CA LEU A 910 27.08 44.45 -46.15
C LEU A 910 26.79 43.65 -44.87
N ARG A 911 25.97 44.16 -43.95
CA ARG A 911 25.72 43.47 -42.67
C ARG A 911 24.88 42.19 -42.80
N ASN A 912 24.04 42.12 -43.83
CA ASN A 912 23.16 40.97 -44.11
C ASN A 912 22.29 40.55 -42.91
N VAL A 913 21.75 41.51 -42.16
CA VAL A 913 20.76 41.23 -41.09
C VAL A 913 19.51 40.64 -41.73
N PRO A 914 19.00 39.48 -41.27
CA PRO A 914 17.77 38.92 -41.79
C PRO A 914 16.60 39.90 -41.63
N ILE A 915 15.95 40.25 -42.74
CA ILE A 915 14.84 41.21 -42.72
C ILE A 915 13.67 40.73 -41.85
N GLN A 916 13.51 39.42 -41.71
CA GLN A 916 12.47 38.84 -40.86
C GLN A 916 12.72 39.12 -39.37
N ASP A 917 13.98 39.10 -38.92
CA ASP A 917 14.33 39.41 -37.53
C ASP A 917 14.04 40.88 -37.21
N ILE A 918 14.33 41.78 -38.16
CA ILE A 918 13.96 43.20 -38.05
C ILE A 918 12.43 43.37 -37.94
N ARG A 919 11.67 42.68 -38.79
CA ARG A 919 10.19 42.71 -38.76
C ARG A 919 9.63 42.13 -37.45
N ASN A 920 10.16 41.00 -36.99
CA ASN A 920 9.77 40.36 -35.73
C ASN A 920 10.07 41.26 -34.52
N THR A 921 11.20 41.98 -34.55
CA THR A 921 11.56 42.95 -33.51
C THR A 921 10.59 44.12 -33.48
N ALA A 922 10.29 44.72 -34.64
CA ALA A 922 9.31 45.79 -34.75
C ALA A 922 7.92 45.35 -34.29
N MET A 923 7.53 44.12 -34.63
CA MET A 923 6.28 43.52 -34.22
C MET A 923 6.17 43.44 -32.68
N TYR A 924 7.18 42.90 -32.00
CA TYR A 924 7.22 42.83 -30.54
C TYR A 924 7.13 44.22 -29.91
N LEU A 925 7.93 45.18 -30.39
CA LEU A 925 7.96 46.54 -29.85
C LEU A 925 6.59 47.21 -29.97
N TYR A 926 5.91 47.07 -31.11
CA TYR A 926 4.56 47.62 -31.29
C TYR A 926 3.54 47.05 -30.28
N ASP A 927 3.65 45.77 -29.94
CA ASP A 927 2.71 45.09 -29.06
C ASP A 927 3.01 45.31 -27.56
N HIS A 928 4.25 45.65 -27.20
CA HIS A 928 4.72 45.71 -25.81
C HIS A 928 5.15 47.11 -25.33
N ASP A 929 5.54 48.00 -26.24
CA ASP A 929 5.88 49.37 -25.89
C ASP A 929 4.60 50.22 -25.82
N THR A 930 4.16 50.47 -24.59
CA THR A 930 2.95 51.27 -24.30
C THR A 930 3.01 52.71 -24.83
N SER A 931 4.19 53.22 -25.21
CA SER A 931 4.33 54.54 -25.83
C SER A 931 3.89 54.57 -27.31
N ILE A 932 3.75 53.40 -27.94
CA ILE A 932 3.50 53.27 -29.38
C ILE A 932 2.00 53.14 -29.69
N ASN A 933 1.29 52.22 -29.00
CA ASN A 933 -0.09 51.84 -29.30
C ASN A 933 -0.95 51.90 -28.02
N PRO A 934 -1.56 53.05 -27.68
CA PRO A 934 -2.65 53.71 -28.44
C PRO A 934 -2.43 55.21 -28.75
N ILE A 935 -1.26 55.77 -28.43
CA ILE A 935 -1.00 57.23 -28.46
C ILE A 935 -0.83 57.77 -29.89
N THR A 936 -0.27 56.96 -30.81
CA THR A 936 0.13 57.45 -32.14
C THR A 936 -0.92 57.20 -33.24
N GLY A 937 -1.93 56.34 -33.00
CA GLY A 937 -2.93 55.95 -34.00
C GLY A 937 -2.39 55.19 -35.22
N ILE A 938 -1.12 54.78 -35.21
CA ILE A 938 -0.48 54.03 -36.30
C ILE A 938 -0.90 52.55 -36.25
N SER A 939 -1.16 51.94 -37.40
CA SER A 939 -1.37 50.50 -37.48
C SER A 939 -0.07 49.71 -37.30
N ARG A 940 -0.16 48.45 -36.85
CA ARG A 940 0.99 47.52 -36.72
C ARG A 940 1.82 47.42 -38.00
N THR A 941 1.17 47.27 -39.16
CA THR A 941 1.86 47.18 -40.46
C THR A 941 2.62 48.47 -40.79
N GLN A 942 1.99 49.63 -40.62
CA GLN A 942 2.65 50.92 -40.85
C GLN A 942 3.84 51.13 -39.90
N TYR A 943 3.71 50.71 -38.64
CA TYR A 943 4.83 50.77 -37.69
C TYR A 943 6.00 49.89 -38.14
N ILE A 944 5.73 48.64 -38.54
CA ILE A 944 6.76 47.71 -39.02
C ILE A 944 7.47 48.28 -40.25
N ASP A 945 6.74 48.79 -41.24
CA ASP A 945 7.32 49.37 -42.45
C ASP A 945 8.17 50.61 -42.13
N ASN A 946 7.70 51.48 -41.24
CA ASN A 946 8.47 52.64 -40.76
C ASN A 946 9.72 52.22 -39.99
N TYR A 947 9.62 51.19 -39.15
CA TYR A 947 10.76 50.66 -38.39
C TYR A 947 11.83 50.13 -39.36
N VAL A 948 11.44 49.29 -40.32
CA VAL A 948 12.34 48.77 -41.35
C VAL A 948 13.00 49.91 -42.13
N ALA A 949 12.26 50.93 -42.56
CA ALA A 949 12.83 52.08 -43.27
C ALA A 949 13.84 52.86 -42.39
N ASN A 950 13.55 53.01 -41.10
CA ASN A 950 14.43 53.69 -40.14
C ASN A 950 15.72 52.91 -39.84
N THR A 951 15.73 51.57 -39.94
CA THR A 951 16.97 50.78 -39.78
C THR A 951 18.04 51.05 -40.85
N GLY A 952 17.67 51.71 -41.96
CA GLY A 952 18.61 52.18 -42.98
C GLY A 952 19.32 53.50 -42.64
N LYS A 953 19.02 54.12 -41.48
CA LYS A 953 19.62 55.37 -41.03
C LYS A 953 20.78 55.14 -40.03
N PRO A 954 21.78 56.05 -39.95
CA PRO A 954 22.85 55.95 -38.97
C PRO A 954 22.35 56.09 -37.53
N THR A 955 22.77 55.18 -36.65
CA THR A 955 22.59 55.23 -35.20
C THR A 955 23.92 55.58 -34.55
N TRP A 956 23.94 56.60 -33.68
CA TRP A 956 25.13 56.93 -32.89
C TRP A 956 25.32 55.93 -31.76
N ILE A 957 26.50 55.31 -31.71
CA ILE A 957 26.83 54.26 -30.74
C ILE A 957 28.00 54.63 -29.83
N GLY A 958 28.60 55.82 -29.94
CA GLY A 958 29.66 56.27 -29.04
C GLY A 958 30.84 56.95 -29.73
N LYS A 959 32.04 56.77 -29.17
CA LYS A 959 33.31 57.36 -29.61
C LYS A 959 34.40 56.28 -29.66
N TYR A 960 35.65 56.66 -29.87
CA TYR A 960 36.77 55.70 -29.87
C TYR A 960 37.01 55.06 -28.49
N ASN A 961 36.77 55.75 -27.38
CA ASN A 961 37.06 55.21 -26.04
C ASN A 961 35.88 54.52 -25.34
N TRP A 962 34.67 54.55 -25.91
CA TRP A 962 33.50 53.84 -25.38
C TRP A 962 32.43 53.67 -26.45
N LEU A 963 31.70 52.56 -26.40
CA LEU A 963 30.50 52.31 -27.20
C LEU A 963 29.34 51.87 -26.31
N ILE A 964 28.14 52.27 -26.70
CA ILE A 964 26.86 51.75 -26.22
C ILE A 964 26.11 51.28 -27.46
N LEU A 965 25.75 50.01 -27.51
CA LEU A 965 24.88 49.45 -28.55
C LEU A 965 23.44 49.51 -28.02
N PRO A 966 22.63 50.50 -28.45
CA PRO A 966 21.26 50.64 -27.96
C PRO A 966 20.29 49.75 -28.74
N GLN A 967 19.00 49.76 -28.36
CA GLN A 967 17.96 48.95 -29.00
C GLN A 967 17.85 49.10 -30.52
N GLN A 968 18.24 50.26 -31.09
CA GLN A 968 18.16 50.53 -32.54
C GLN A 968 19.11 49.66 -33.37
N VAL A 969 20.11 49.03 -32.74
CA VAL A 969 21.04 48.09 -33.37
C VAL A 969 20.89 46.67 -32.80
N ARG A 970 19.73 46.37 -32.20
CA ARG A 970 19.33 45.06 -31.70
C ARG A 970 18.25 44.44 -32.57
N VAL A 971 18.29 43.12 -32.73
CA VAL A 971 17.17 42.33 -33.25
C VAL A 971 16.87 41.15 -32.33
N PHE A 972 15.62 40.68 -32.34
CA PHE A 972 15.20 39.45 -31.68
C PHE A 972 15.35 38.26 -32.62
N THR A 973 16.02 37.22 -32.14
CA THR A 973 16.39 36.03 -32.93
C THR A 973 15.75 34.75 -32.41
N GLY A 974 14.98 34.82 -31.32
CA GLY A 974 14.30 33.66 -30.75
C GLY A 974 13.23 33.08 -31.67
N LEU A 975 12.93 31.79 -31.52
CA LEU A 975 11.93 31.11 -32.35
C LEU A 975 10.50 31.32 -31.82
N MET A 976 9.57 31.66 -32.73
CA MET A 976 8.12 31.72 -32.47
C MET A 976 7.48 30.32 -32.53
N ASN A 977 7.91 29.42 -31.63
CA ASN A 977 7.38 28.06 -31.51
C ASN A 977 7.36 27.57 -30.05
N ALA A 978 6.88 28.41 -29.14
CA ALA A 978 6.70 28.07 -27.74
C ALA A 978 5.58 27.02 -27.56
N PRO A 979 5.61 26.21 -26.48
CA PRO A 979 4.49 25.34 -26.11
C PRO A 979 3.18 26.10 -25.96
N MET A 980 2.07 25.35 -26.01
CA MET A 980 0.75 25.91 -25.72
C MET A 980 0.71 26.52 -24.31
N GLY A 981 0.13 27.72 -24.19
CA GLY A 981 0.07 28.48 -22.93
C GLY A 981 1.29 29.38 -22.65
N VAL A 982 2.36 29.28 -23.45
CA VAL A 982 3.51 30.18 -23.39
C VAL A 982 3.37 31.29 -24.42
N ASP A 983 3.70 32.53 -24.03
CA ASP A 983 3.74 33.66 -24.95
C ASP A 983 4.86 33.51 -25.99
N GLN A 984 4.44 33.38 -27.25
CA GLN A 984 5.32 33.26 -28.41
C GLN A 984 6.24 34.47 -28.58
N GLN A 985 5.74 35.68 -28.27
CA GLN A 985 6.49 36.91 -28.40
C GLN A 985 7.54 37.06 -27.31
N ARG A 986 7.22 36.64 -26.07
CA ARG A 986 8.20 36.54 -25.00
C ARG A 986 9.34 35.57 -25.31
N LYS A 987 9.05 34.43 -25.95
CA LYS A 987 10.07 33.48 -26.43
C LYS A 987 10.92 34.06 -27.56
N LEU A 988 10.31 34.71 -28.54
CA LEU A 988 11.02 35.44 -29.60
C LEU A 988 11.99 36.46 -29.01
N ALA A 989 11.50 37.29 -28.10
CA ALA A 989 12.28 38.36 -27.48
C ALA A 989 13.29 37.86 -26.45
N ALA A 990 13.31 36.58 -26.09
CA ALA A 990 14.23 36.03 -25.09
C ALA A 990 15.67 35.93 -25.58
N GLU A 991 15.89 35.91 -26.89
CA GLU A 991 17.23 35.86 -27.51
C GLU A 991 17.40 37.06 -28.40
N GLN A 992 18.51 37.78 -28.22
CA GLN A 992 18.77 39.02 -28.93
C GLN A 992 20.17 39.00 -29.55
N GLN A 993 20.30 39.64 -30.70
CA GLN A 993 21.58 39.86 -31.36
C GLN A 993 21.83 41.37 -31.50
N TRP A 994 23.03 41.79 -31.15
CA TRP A 994 23.45 43.19 -31.09
C TRP A 994 24.56 43.45 -32.09
N TYR A 995 24.44 44.54 -32.85
CA TYR A 995 25.34 44.85 -33.96
C TYR A 995 26.18 46.10 -33.68
N GLY A 996 27.49 46.00 -33.96
CA GLY A 996 28.42 47.11 -33.83
C GLY A 996 29.35 47.28 -35.03
N GLU A 997 30.00 48.44 -35.06
CA GLU A 997 31.15 48.75 -35.93
C GLU A 997 32.19 49.50 -35.13
N TYR A 998 33.45 49.20 -35.37
CA TYR A 998 34.55 49.92 -34.72
C TYR A 998 35.73 50.08 -35.65
N SER A 999 36.47 51.17 -35.48
CA SER A 999 37.72 51.44 -36.18
C SER A 999 38.63 52.28 -35.30
N LEU A 1000 39.91 52.33 -35.63
CA LEU A 1000 40.80 53.40 -35.18
C LEU A 1000 40.74 54.57 -36.18
N PRO A 1001 41.17 55.79 -35.79
CA PRO A 1001 41.40 56.88 -36.74
C PRO A 1001 42.31 56.44 -37.89
N ALA A 1002 42.19 57.07 -39.07
CA ALA A 1002 42.98 56.69 -40.23
C ALA A 1002 44.48 56.89 -40.02
N ARG A 1003 44.88 57.99 -39.38
CA ARG A 1003 46.27 58.24 -38.99
C ARG A 1003 46.35 58.36 -37.48
N VAL A 1004 47.09 57.46 -36.86
CA VAL A 1004 47.21 57.35 -35.39
C VAL A 1004 48.65 57.55 -34.97
N TYR A 1005 48.85 58.30 -33.90
CA TYR A 1005 50.13 58.49 -33.23
C TYR A 1005 50.08 57.80 -31.87
N VAL A 1006 50.88 56.76 -31.72
CA VAL A 1006 50.82 55.85 -30.56
C VAL A 1006 51.96 56.17 -29.59
N VAL A 1007 51.68 56.35 -28.32
CA VAL A 1007 52.70 56.52 -27.27
C VAL A 1007 52.39 55.65 -26.07
N LYS A 1008 53.39 55.35 -25.24
CA LYS A 1008 53.19 54.66 -23.96
C LYS A 1008 52.12 55.39 -23.13
N GLN A 1009 51.21 54.66 -22.52
CA GLN A 1009 50.13 55.24 -21.71
C GLN A 1009 50.68 56.20 -20.64
N GLY A 1010 50.03 57.34 -20.47
CA GLY A 1010 50.41 58.37 -19.50
C GLY A 1010 51.53 59.31 -19.97
N THR A 1011 52.03 59.13 -21.20
CA THR A 1011 53.00 60.04 -21.81
C THR A 1011 52.39 61.44 -21.96
N ASN A 1012 53.07 62.44 -21.39
CA ASN A 1012 52.73 63.85 -21.59
C ASN A 1012 53.38 64.37 -22.88
N LEU A 1013 52.64 64.39 -23.98
CA LEU A 1013 53.13 64.85 -25.28
C LEU A 1013 53.56 66.33 -25.29
N ALA A 1014 52.86 67.19 -24.54
CA ALA A 1014 53.20 68.61 -24.47
C ALA A 1014 54.57 68.81 -23.81
N GLU A 1015 54.82 68.09 -22.70
CA GLU A 1015 56.10 68.13 -22.00
C GLU A 1015 57.23 67.50 -22.83
N TYR A 1016 56.94 66.43 -23.57
CA TYR A 1016 57.90 65.84 -24.50
C TYR A 1016 58.31 66.85 -25.58
N GLY A 1017 57.34 67.50 -26.23
CA GLY A 1017 57.60 68.53 -27.23
C GLY A 1017 58.40 69.70 -26.68
N ARG A 1018 58.11 70.13 -25.44
CA ARG A 1018 58.86 71.19 -24.74
C ARG A 1018 60.34 70.82 -24.48
N THR A 1019 60.62 69.55 -24.21
CA THR A 1019 61.95 69.07 -23.79
C THR A 1019 62.80 68.51 -24.93
N HIS A 1020 62.22 68.26 -26.11
CA HIS A 1020 62.88 67.59 -27.24
C HIS A 1020 62.89 68.43 -28.53
N ASN A 1021 62.95 69.77 -28.40
CA ASN A 1021 63.02 70.74 -29.52
C ASN A 1021 61.81 70.71 -30.48
N GLY A 1022 60.62 70.43 -29.95
CA GLY A 1022 59.37 70.36 -30.72
C GLY A 1022 58.78 68.95 -30.78
N LEU A 1023 57.54 68.88 -31.29
CA LEU A 1023 56.83 67.64 -31.56
C LEU A 1023 56.31 67.70 -33.00
N ASP A 1024 56.67 66.71 -33.80
CA ASP A 1024 56.20 66.54 -35.17
C ASP A 1024 55.78 65.08 -35.41
N GLU A 1025 55.14 64.80 -36.55
CA GLU A 1025 54.66 63.46 -36.90
C GLU A 1025 55.77 62.39 -37.01
N LYS A 1026 57.04 62.81 -37.13
CA LYS A 1026 58.21 61.94 -37.28
C LYS A 1026 58.94 61.71 -35.96
N SER A 1027 58.48 62.33 -34.89
CA SER A 1027 59.12 62.29 -33.58
C SER A 1027 59.28 60.83 -33.08
N PRO A 1028 60.45 60.46 -32.53
CA PRO A 1028 60.79 59.07 -32.21
C PRO A 1028 59.99 58.49 -31.04
N ILE A 1029 59.24 59.31 -30.31
CA ILE A 1029 58.34 58.87 -29.24
C ILE A 1029 57.16 58.04 -29.76
N PHE A 1030 56.80 58.20 -31.04
CA PHE A 1030 55.68 57.47 -31.62
C PHE A 1030 56.06 56.04 -31.96
N LEU A 1031 55.33 55.08 -31.39
CA LEU A 1031 55.48 53.65 -31.63
C LEU A 1031 54.89 53.31 -33.01
N LYS A 1032 55.73 52.91 -33.96
CA LYS A 1032 55.31 52.61 -35.35
C LYS A 1032 55.59 51.18 -35.80
N ASN A 1033 56.71 50.59 -35.38
CA ASN A 1033 57.13 49.26 -35.83
C ASN A 1033 56.47 48.11 -35.03
N GLY A 1034 55.19 47.87 -35.28
CA GLY A 1034 54.43 46.87 -34.53
C GLY A 1034 52.95 46.89 -34.87
N TYR A 1035 52.14 46.41 -33.93
CA TYR A 1035 50.69 46.35 -34.05
C TYR A 1035 50.02 47.04 -32.86
N ILE A 1036 48.91 47.73 -33.14
CA ILE A 1036 47.99 48.24 -32.14
C ILE A 1036 46.92 47.16 -31.90
N ILE A 1037 46.88 46.61 -30.70
CA ILE A 1037 45.86 45.64 -30.28
C ILE A 1037 44.67 46.42 -29.70
N VAL A 1038 43.47 46.16 -30.24
CA VAL A 1038 42.22 46.63 -29.67
C VAL A 1038 41.66 45.55 -28.74
N ARG A 1039 41.45 45.92 -27.48
CA ARG A 1039 40.90 45.06 -26.44
C ARG A 1039 39.54 45.56 -25.97
N PHE A 1040 38.51 44.71 -25.94
CA PHE A 1040 37.17 45.07 -25.50
C PHE A 1040 36.84 44.49 -24.12
N ASN A 1041 36.35 45.34 -23.22
CA ASN A 1041 35.48 44.93 -22.12
C ASN A 1041 34.02 45.03 -22.58
N VAL A 1042 33.21 44.00 -22.35
CA VAL A 1042 31.81 43.94 -22.81
C VAL A 1042 30.90 43.63 -21.63
N GLU A 1043 29.89 44.49 -21.45
CA GLU A 1043 28.95 44.46 -20.33
C GLU A 1043 27.52 44.70 -20.81
N THR A 1044 26.53 44.09 -20.14
CA THR A 1044 25.12 44.40 -20.37
C THR A 1044 24.65 45.53 -19.45
N ILE A 1045 23.78 46.39 -19.98
CA ILE A 1045 23.10 47.47 -19.26
C ILE A 1045 21.60 47.19 -19.31
N ARG A 1046 20.93 47.33 -18.17
CA ARG A 1046 19.47 47.24 -18.06
C ARG A 1046 18.86 48.57 -17.65
N ASP A 1047 17.70 48.89 -18.21
CA ASP A 1047 16.92 50.08 -17.85
C ASP A 1047 17.74 51.39 -17.82
N GLU A 1048 18.67 51.55 -18.77
CA GLU A 1048 19.57 52.71 -18.89
C GLU A 1048 20.52 52.94 -17.69
N LYS A 1049 20.66 51.98 -16.78
CA LYS A 1049 21.52 52.09 -15.58
C LYS A 1049 22.99 51.85 -15.89
N LEU A 1050 23.64 52.86 -16.48
CA LEU A 1050 25.04 52.80 -16.90
C LEU A 1050 26.02 52.59 -15.71
N ASP A 1051 25.68 53.00 -14.50
CA ASP A 1051 26.50 52.82 -13.31
C ASP A 1051 26.37 51.42 -12.68
N GLN A 1052 25.37 50.64 -13.11
CA GLN A 1052 25.07 49.30 -12.57
C GLN A 1052 24.98 48.28 -13.71
N PRO A 1053 26.11 47.96 -14.36
CA PRO A 1053 26.14 46.90 -15.37
C PRO A 1053 25.68 45.57 -14.75
N TYR A 1054 24.99 44.76 -15.55
CA TYR A 1054 24.32 43.56 -15.07
C TYR A 1054 25.17 42.29 -15.26
N LEU A 1055 25.51 41.97 -16.51
CA LEU A 1055 26.42 40.87 -16.88
C LEU A 1055 27.73 41.42 -17.45
N ARG A 1056 28.81 40.64 -17.35
CA ARG A 1056 30.09 40.91 -17.99
C ARG A 1056 30.64 39.64 -18.66
N TYR A 1057 31.36 39.80 -19.77
CA TYR A 1057 31.92 38.68 -20.53
C TYR A 1057 33.08 37.94 -19.81
N TYR A 1058 33.77 38.60 -18.87
CA TYR A 1058 34.87 38.02 -18.07
C TYR A 1058 35.16 38.87 -16.82
N PRO A 1059 35.77 38.30 -15.76
CA PRO A 1059 36.24 39.08 -14.61
C PRO A 1059 37.39 40.00 -15.01
N LEU A 1060 37.30 41.28 -14.62
CA LEU A 1060 38.39 42.23 -14.81
C LEU A 1060 39.56 41.94 -13.86
N GLU A 1061 40.69 42.57 -14.12
CA GLU A 1061 41.85 42.45 -13.24
C GLU A 1061 41.51 42.95 -11.83
N ASN A 1062 41.72 42.08 -10.83
CA ASN A 1062 41.36 42.26 -9.42
C ASN A 1062 39.87 42.09 -9.06
N ASP A 1063 39.00 41.76 -10.02
CA ASP A 1063 37.61 41.41 -9.73
C ASP A 1063 37.48 39.91 -9.44
N SER A 1064 36.63 39.56 -8.47
CA SER A 1064 36.27 38.16 -8.17
C SER A 1064 35.06 37.66 -8.98
N PHE A 1065 34.36 38.57 -9.67
CA PHE A 1065 33.14 38.30 -10.42
C PHE A 1065 33.18 38.96 -11.81
N PRO A 1066 32.44 38.43 -12.80
CA PRO A 1066 31.64 37.20 -12.74
C PRO A 1066 32.45 35.92 -12.48
N PHE A 1067 31.77 34.86 -12.05
CA PHE A 1067 32.38 33.54 -11.89
C PHE A 1067 32.79 32.93 -13.24
N ASP A 1068 32.00 33.23 -14.28
CA ASP A 1068 32.26 32.82 -15.65
C ASP A 1068 33.33 33.70 -16.33
N ASN A 1069 34.12 33.07 -17.20
CA ASN A 1069 34.95 33.77 -18.18
C ASN A 1069 34.59 33.25 -19.57
N GLN A 1070 33.64 33.93 -20.20
CA GLN A 1070 33.07 33.52 -21.48
C GLN A 1070 34.10 33.52 -22.61
N TRP A 1071 35.15 34.36 -22.54
CA TRP A 1071 36.26 34.29 -23.49
C TRP A 1071 36.92 32.91 -23.47
N LEU A 1072 37.25 32.42 -22.26
CA LEU A 1072 37.86 31.11 -22.10
C LEU A 1072 36.88 29.97 -22.39
N MET A 1073 35.61 30.13 -22.01
CA MET A 1073 34.54 29.14 -22.28
C MET A 1073 34.42 28.87 -23.78
N GLU A 1074 34.42 29.94 -24.60
CA GLU A 1074 34.31 29.88 -26.05
C GLU A 1074 35.64 29.52 -26.76
N GLY A 1075 36.71 29.24 -26.00
CA GLY A 1075 37.96 28.70 -26.54
C GLY A 1075 39.01 29.75 -26.92
N PHE A 1076 38.96 30.96 -26.34
CA PHE A 1076 39.97 31.99 -26.59
C PHE A 1076 41.39 31.52 -26.23
N GLN A 1077 42.34 31.76 -27.13
CA GLN A 1077 43.74 31.38 -26.93
C GLN A 1077 44.55 32.57 -26.38
N ARG A 1078 45.13 32.43 -25.19
CA ARG A 1078 46.02 33.45 -24.58
C ARG A 1078 47.43 33.47 -25.15
N THR A 1079 47.79 32.51 -25.98
CA THR A 1079 49.08 32.47 -26.67
C THR A 1079 48.86 31.95 -28.07
N ILE A 1080 49.40 32.68 -29.03
CA ILE A 1080 49.31 32.35 -30.46
C ILE A 1080 50.69 32.51 -31.11
N ARG A 1081 50.87 31.88 -32.27
CA ARG A 1081 52.03 32.09 -33.12
C ARG A 1081 51.62 32.70 -34.44
N ASP A 1082 52.39 33.66 -34.93
CA ASP A 1082 52.23 34.19 -36.27
C ASP A 1082 52.75 33.22 -37.35
N PRO A 1083 52.45 33.49 -38.63
CA PRO A 1083 52.95 32.64 -39.73
C PRO A 1083 54.47 32.59 -39.87
N TYR A 1084 55.21 33.38 -39.09
CA TYR A 1084 56.66 33.43 -39.04
C TYR A 1084 57.23 32.75 -37.78
N GLY A 1085 56.38 32.23 -36.89
CA GLY A 1085 56.76 31.53 -35.67
C GLY A 1085 56.90 32.43 -34.43
N ASN A 1086 56.72 33.75 -34.56
CA ASN A 1086 56.78 34.70 -33.44
C ASN A 1086 55.63 34.46 -32.47
N ARG A 1087 55.91 34.49 -31.17
CA ARG A 1087 54.94 34.22 -30.10
C ARG A 1087 54.32 35.53 -29.64
N PHE A 1088 52.99 35.59 -29.62
CA PHE A 1088 52.24 36.72 -29.07
C PHE A 1088 51.47 36.28 -27.83
N ASP A 1089 51.60 37.06 -26.76
CA ASP A 1089 50.84 36.90 -25.52
C ASP A 1089 49.57 37.76 -25.58
N LEU A 1090 48.42 37.10 -25.50
CA LEU A 1090 47.10 37.72 -25.58
C LEU A 1090 46.44 37.79 -24.20
N LYS A 1091 45.51 38.74 -24.06
CA LYS A 1091 44.63 38.87 -22.91
C LYS A 1091 43.18 38.74 -23.36
N ASP A 1092 42.33 38.23 -22.47
CA ASP A 1092 40.89 38.09 -22.73
C ASP A 1092 40.32 39.45 -23.17
N GLY A 1093 39.58 39.46 -24.28
CA GLY A 1093 39.08 40.68 -24.92
C GLY A 1093 39.98 41.24 -26.03
N ASP A 1094 41.18 40.73 -26.27
CA ASP A 1094 42.00 41.15 -27.43
C ASP A 1094 41.32 40.61 -28.72
N ILE A 1095 40.83 41.50 -29.59
CA ILE A 1095 39.99 41.11 -30.74
C ILE A 1095 40.61 41.42 -32.11
N VAL A 1096 41.45 42.44 -32.22
CA VAL A 1096 42.00 42.90 -33.51
C VAL A 1096 43.38 43.48 -33.34
N PHE A 1097 44.25 43.19 -34.31
CA PHE A 1097 45.56 43.81 -34.51
C PHE A 1097 45.47 44.76 -35.70
N TYR A 1098 45.75 46.03 -35.45
CA TYR A 1098 45.95 47.04 -36.48
C TYR A 1098 47.44 47.24 -36.75
N HIS A 1099 47.83 47.47 -38.00
CA HIS A 1099 49.19 47.91 -38.31
C HIS A 1099 49.50 49.24 -37.61
N GLY A 1100 50.65 49.33 -36.93
CA GLY A 1100 51.15 50.57 -36.33
C GLY A 1100 51.82 51.50 -37.34
N ASP A 1101 52.19 50.98 -38.52
CA ASP A 1101 52.92 51.66 -39.58
C ASP A 1101 52.12 51.84 -40.88
N LEU A 1102 50.91 51.28 -40.98
CA LEU A 1102 50.06 51.36 -42.18
C LEU A 1102 48.67 51.94 -41.88
N SER A 1103 48.16 52.66 -42.86
CA SER A 1103 46.91 53.42 -42.81
C SER A 1103 46.06 53.16 -44.06
N SER A 1104 44.74 53.34 -43.94
CA SER A 1104 43.83 53.38 -45.09
C SER A 1104 44.23 54.47 -46.09
N TYR A 1105 44.91 55.55 -45.67
CA TYR A 1105 45.40 56.57 -46.60
C TYR A 1105 46.47 56.06 -47.57
N ASP A 1106 47.20 55.00 -47.21
CA ASP A 1106 48.24 54.43 -48.06
C ASP A 1106 47.65 53.75 -49.32
N ASP A 1107 46.37 53.38 -49.28
CA ASP A 1107 45.66 52.76 -50.41
C ASP A 1107 45.08 53.77 -51.41
N PHE A 1108 44.93 55.04 -51.01
CA PHE A 1108 44.26 56.07 -51.82
C PHE A 1108 45.17 57.26 -52.20
N ASN A 1109 46.43 57.26 -51.75
CA ASN A 1109 47.40 58.23 -52.24
C ASN A 1109 47.77 57.91 -53.69
N SER A 1110 47.26 58.69 -54.62
CA SER A 1110 47.71 58.67 -56.02
C SER A 1110 49.16 59.16 -56.07
N ASN A 1111 50.10 58.28 -56.44
CA ASN A 1111 51.41 58.71 -56.91
C ASN A 1111 51.25 59.42 -58.26
N VAL A 1112 50.93 60.71 -58.22
CA VAL A 1112 51.25 61.64 -59.30
C VAL A 1112 52.23 62.62 -58.70
N THR A 1113 53.48 62.58 -59.15
CA THR A 1113 54.44 63.65 -58.91
C THR A 1113 53.88 64.93 -59.51
N HIS A 1114 53.61 65.94 -58.68
CA HIS A 1114 53.51 67.32 -59.15
C HIS A 1114 54.88 67.86 -59.51
#